data_AF-A0A832I5K2-F1
#
_entry.id   AF-A0A832I5K2-F1
#
_cell.length_a   1.000
_cell.length_b   1.000
_cell.length_c   1.000
_cell.angle_alpha   90.00
_cell.angle_beta   90.00
_cell.angle_gamma   90.00
#
_symmetry.space_group_name_H-M   'P 1'
#
loop_
_entity.id
_entity.type
_entity.pdbx_description
1 polymer ?
#
loop_
_entity_poly.entity_id
_entity_poly.type
_entity_poly.pdbx_seq_one_letter_code
_entity_poly.pdbx_strand_id
1 'polypeptide(L)'
;MARRGGRATAHPRIFRRFRRPRLPRSGHGTCQWRAGFLAHVRSAPMIYRRGVLAGALCLVLAASAPARGAILDVSPTGSGTACTPGSPCALSTANANAQPGDVVRLAPGTYGTPIAPARNGTAAARITYVGSLAQPASVVVPGSVLRLRYITIKGVRFNGDFALDRSSATQYAQFDSIAYCEVANSLGVNQAKDCVVYQVNVTGGTGGFSMAAPSTPVAEFTIPERNVIRRCTMNLGMNMTTGTHVVLLRGNQRCVVDSNRIFITMAPNISAETDPLIAFYMKWNEFKDNYWRVHSLHNANHLFRWRDSTMYNRVYRDTLIFSGYNVRFAPSSSGSWPGTTDQNYFDGLYIKNTCVGHDVALWYQNGSRRDTIRNTVVIDSLGTPFQCLSMEKGTTLIDHCTFVGSGRYGVVQFPMGVGTFGDAWPAGGRLVFTNNIVYASRVDGSTADAGVVWQFSNTSNDFTADHNLFYVPGQGSARAIRWSINTGGSTNSAPGVGQPFHTAWGEEGNSRWGDPLFQSLSWPSMDLALRPGSPGIGAASDGTDVGAYWNRGPDVTAPAAVGDLAFAQVHDRSAVLSWTAPGDDAWSGSVVEYELRISTSPFSAAEFALATPVSPAPAPGTGGGGTQSYALLGLQPGTAYWVALRARDDAGNWSPVSNVAVATTHLQDTTPPDSIKDLSTGGP
;
A
#
# COMPACT_ATOMS: atom_id res chain seq x y z
N MET A 1 72.00 14.37 38.99
CA MET A 1 71.54 13.33 39.95
C MET A 1 70.16 12.88 39.48
N ALA A 2 70.03 11.77 38.73
CA ALA A 2 69.73 10.40 39.19
C ALA A 2 68.39 10.32 39.96
N ARG A 3 67.46 9.36 39.80
CA ARG A 3 67.28 8.14 38.99
C ARG A 3 65.86 7.61 39.34
N ARG A 4 65.21 6.91 38.40
CA ARG A 4 64.37 5.67 38.51
C ARG A 4 63.59 5.39 39.81
N GLY A 5 62.28 5.11 39.71
CA GLY A 5 61.71 3.74 39.68
C GLY A 5 60.80 3.57 40.92
N GLY A 6 59.57 3.07 40.89
CA GLY A 6 59.02 1.86 40.29
C GLY A 6 58.72 0.85 41.40
N ARG A 7 57.45 0.58 41.75
CA ARG A 7 56.98 -0.73 42.25
C ARG A 7 55.46 -0.80 42.43
N ALA A 8 54.88 -1.81 41.79
CA ALA A 8 53.59 -2.40 42.11
C ALA A 8 53.66 -3.24 43.40
N THR A 9 52.56 -3.31 44.15
CA THR A 9 52.22 -4.43 45.04
C THR A 9 50.69 -4.61 45.11
N ALA A 10 50.29 -5.85 45.36
CA ALA A 10 48.99 -6.44 45.04
C ALA A 10 47.90 -6.30 46.14
N HIS A 11 46.64 -6.48 45.70
CA HIS A 11 45.39 -6.97 46.35
C HIS A 11 45.37 -7.29 47.87
N PRO A 12 44.25 -7.02 48.59
CA PRO A 12 43.02 -7.85 48.44
C PRO A 12 41.64 -7.16 48.62
N ARG A 13 40.61 -7.90 48.18
CA ARG A 13 39.17 -7.68 48.37
C ARG A 13 38.81 -7.45 49.84
N ILE A 14 37.76 -6.65 50.13
CA ILE A 14 36.70 -6.98 51.10
C ILE A 14 35.47 -6.07 50.90
N PHE A 15 34.32 -6.73 50.89
CA PHE A 15 32.95 -6.23 50.90
C PHE A 15 32.64 -5.30 52.10
N ARG A 16 31.86 -4.25 51.88
CA ARG A 16 30.93 -3.72 52.90
C ARG A 16 29.57 -3.37 52.30
N ARG A 17 28.57 -4.13 52.75
CA ARG A 17 27.14 -3.79 52.77
C ARG A 17 26.95 -2.52 53.60
N PHE A 18 25.95 -1.69 53.30
CA PHE A 18 24.86 -1.39 54.25
C PHE A 18 23.72 -0.55 53.62
N ARG A 19 22.50 -1.04 53.89
CA ARG A 19 21.19 -0.38 54.09
C ARG A 19 20.52 0.52 53.04
N ARG A 20 19.36 0.01 52.59
CA ARG A 20 18.23 0.74 51.99
C ARG A 20 17.51 1.63 53.00
N PRO A 21 17.04 2.83 52.62
CA PRO A 21 15.96 3.53 53.32
C PRO A 21 14.56 3.08 52.85
N ARG A 22 13.60 3.15 53.77
CA ARG A 22 12.18 2.79 53.62
C ARG A 22 11.41 3.82 52.78
N LEU A 23 10.46 3.34 51.98
CA LEU A 23 9.39 4.12 51.34
C LEU A 23 8.22 4.33 52.32
N PRO A 24 7.51 5.48 52.28
CA PRO A 24 6.17 5.61 52.85
C PRO A 24 5.10 5.10 51.88
N ARG A 25 4.05 4.47 52.41
CA ARG A 25 2.81 4.07 51.73
C ARG A 25 1.72 5.12 52.00
N SER A 26 0.99 5.53 50.95
CA SER A 26 -0.48 5.37 50.79
C SER A 26 -1.09 6.46 49.89
N GLY A 27 -1.95 6.06 48.94
CA GLY A 27 -2.87 6.95 48.22
C GLY A 27 -3.09 6.57 46.76
N HIS A 28 -4.18 5.84 46.47
CA HIS A 28 -4.51 5.18 45.22
C HIS A 28 -4.91 6.11 44.05
N GLY A 29 -4.69 5.63 42.82
CA GLY A 29 -5.25 6.18 41.57
C GLY A 29 -4.56 5.61 40.32
N THR A 30 -4.76 4.32 40.05
CA THR A 30 -4.06 3.54 39.00
C THR A 30 -4.59 3.81 37.59
N CYS A 31 -3.70 4.15 36.65
CA CYS A 31 -3.65 3.52 35.32
C CYS A 31 -2.32 3.83 34.63
N GLN A 32 -1.36 2.90 34.64
CA GLN A 32 -0.18 2.94 33.76
C GLN A 32 0.14 1.53 33.27
N TRP A 33 0.08 1.38 31.94
CA TRP A 33 0.86 0.40 31.19
C TRP A 33 2.35 0.79 31.27
N ARG A 34 3.21 -0.11 31.75
CA ARG A 34 4.64 -0.10 31.41
C ARG A 34 5.19 -1.51 31.20
N ALA A 35 5.63 -1.69 29.96
CA ALA A 35 6.94 -2.20 29.52
C ALA A 35 7.48 -3.53 30.09
N GLY A 36 7.68 -4.46 29.16
CA GLY A 36 8.73 -5.47 29.21
C GLY A 36 9.22 -5.74 27.78
N PHE A 37 10.24 -5.01 27.34
CA PHE A 37 11.00 -5.28 26.12
C PHE A 37 12.26 -6.04 26.54
N LEU A 38 12.46 -7.26 26.04
CA LEU A 38 13.74 -7.75 25.50
C LEU A 38 13.68 -9.25 25.12
N ALA A 39 14.08 -9.50 23.87
CA ALA A 39 14.71 -10.70 23.32
C ALA A 39 13.91 -12.01 23.20
N HIS A 40 13.53 -12.35 21.96
CA HIS A 40 14.10 -13.50 21.23
C HIS A 40 13.56 -13.54 19.78
N VAL A 41 14.45 -13.26 18.81
CA VAL A 41 14.33 -13.78 17.44
C VAL A 41 14.82 -15.22 17.51
N ARG A 42 13.90 -16.18 17.38
CA ARG A 42 14.18 -17.55 16.91
C ARG A 42 12.84 -18.19 16.50
N SER A 43 12.82 -18.62 15.26
CA SER A 43 11.86 -19.50 14.61
C SER A 43 11.44 -20.68 15.49
N ALA A 44 10.13 -20.89 15.66
CA ALA A 44 9.55 -22.17 16.07
C ALA A 44 8.05 -22.27 15.71
N PRO A 45 7.53 -23.48 15.42
CA PRO A 45 6.37 -23.72 14.58
C PRO A 45 5.04 -23.70 15.34
N MET A 46 3.93 -23.40 14.64
CA MET A 46 2.58 -23.61 15.17
C MET A 46 2.32 -25.10 15.36
N ILE A 47 2.35 -25.56 16.61
CA ILE A 47 1.91 -26.89 17.02
C ILE A 47 0.37 -26.90 17.07
N TYR A 48 -0.24 -27.61 16.13
CA TYR A 48 -1.63 -28.04 16.19
C TYR A 48 -1.81 -29.00 17.38
N ARG A 49 -2.58 -28.59 18.41
CA ARG A 49 -3.07 -29.54 19.42
C ARG A 49 -4.31 -30.25 18.87
N ARG A 50 -4.11 -31.50 18.43
CA ARG A 50 -5.19 -32.49 18.26
C ARG A 50 -5.79 -32.81 19.63
N GLY A 51 -7.08 -32.55 19.80
CA GLY A 51 -7.91 -33.09 20.88
C GLY A 51 -8.96 -34.01 20.27
N VAL A 52 -8.78 -35.31 20.43
CA VAL A 52 -9.79 -36.34 20.18
C VAL A 52 -10.69 -36.39 21.41
N LEU A 53 -12.00 -36.23 21.21
CA LEU A 53 -13.01 -36.79 22.11
C LEU A 53 -14.28 -37.06 21.31
N ALA A 54 -14.50 -38.34 21.05
CA ALA A 54 -15.74 -38.89 20.55
C ALA A 54 -16.78 -38.92 21.67
N GLY A 55 -18.02 -38.58 21.35
CA GLY A 55 -19.16 -38.67 22.26
C GLY A 55 -20.41 -38.14 21.57
N ALA A 56 -21.19 -39.06 21.00
CA ALA A 56 -22.37 -38.78 20.20
C ALA A 56 -23.49 -38.08 21.00
N LEU A 57 -24.08 -37.04 20.41
CA LEU A 57 -25.48 -36.71 20.58
C LEU A 57 -26.03 -36.21 19.23
N CYS A 58 -26.69 -37.12 18.50
CA CYS A 58 -27.41 -36.83 17.27
C CYS A 58 -28.63 -35.95 17.58
N LEU A 59 -28.50 -34.64 17.37
CA LEU A 59 -29.62 -33.77 17.09
C LEU A 59 -29.50 -33.36 15.62
N VAL A 60 -30.34 -33.97 14.79
CA VAL A 60 -30.53 -33.59 13.38
C VAL A 60 -31.14 -32.19 13.37
N LEU A 61 -30.29 -31.17 13.47
CA LEU A 61 -30.59 -29.89 12.85
C LEU A 61 -30.36 -30.11 11.35
N ALA A 62 -31.44 -30.33 10.62
CA ALA A 62 -31.45 -30.11 9.19
C ALA A 62 -31.01 -28.66 8.97
N ALA A 63 -29.71 -28.45 8.78
CA ALA A 63 -29.20 -27.21 8.23
C ALA A 63 -29.83 -27.14 6.84
N SER A 64 -30.87 -26.33 6.70
CA SER A 64 -31.37 -25.94 5.40
C SER A 64 -30.17 -25.49 4.58
N ALA A 65 -29.92 -26.16 3.46
CA ALA A 65 -29.01 -25.64 2.45
C ALA A 65 -29.39 -24.17 2.22
N PRO A 66 -28.44 -23.22 2.19
CA PRO A 66 -28.78 -21.83 1.94
C PRO A 66 -29.59 -21.79 0.65
N ALA A 67 -30.82 -21.29 0.74
CA ALA A 67 -31.69 -21.12 -0.41
C ALA A 67 -30.90 -20.35 -1.47
N ARG A 68 -30.83 -20.91 -2.68
CA ARG A 68 -30.12 -20.31 -3.81
C ARG A 68 -30.73 -18.92 -4.04
N GLY A 69 -29.93 -17.87 -3.92
CA GLY A 69 -30.41 -16.49 -4.09
C GLY A 69 -31.05 -16.27 -5.46
N ALA A 70 -32.09 -15.45 -5.51
CA ALA A 70 -32.84 -15.16 -6.72
C ALA A 70 -32.04 -14.21 -7.64
N ILE A 71 -32.36 -14.26 -8.93
CA ILE A 71 -31.90 -13.27 -9.89
C ILE A 71 -33.02 -12.27 -10.11
N LEU A 72 -32.76 -11.00 -9.80
CA LEU A 72 -33.69 -9.89 -9.97
C LEU A 72 -33.29 -9.06 -11.18
N ASP A 73 -34.08 -9.13 -12.25
CA ASP A 73 -33.85 -8.38 -13.47
C ASP A 73 -34.47 -6.99 -13.41
N VAL A 74 -33.63 -5.99 -13.68
CA VAL A 74 -33.95 -4.57 -13.54
C VAL A 74 -33.66 -3.86 -14.86
N SER A 75 -34.54 -2.92 -15.25
CA SER A 75 -34.28 -2.03 -16.38
C SER A 75 -34.67 -0.60 -16.04
N PRO A 76 -34.14 0.42 -16.76
CA PRO A 76 -34.46 1.82 -16.51
C PRO A 76 -35.95 2.14 -16.61
N THR A 77 -36.68 1.42 -17.47
CA THR A 77 -38.11 1.57 -17.72
C THR A 77 -38.94 0.43 -17.11
N GLY A 78 -38.32 -0.40 -16.25
CA GLY A 78 -38.96 -1.57 -15.67
C GLY A 78 -40.10 -1.18 -14.74
N SER A 79 -41.24 -1.87 -14.89
CA SER A 79 -42.43 -1.67 -14.07
C SER A 79 -42.96 -2.98 -13.46
N GLY A 80 -42.30 -4.11 -13.74
CA GLY A 80 -42.64 -5.40 -13.16
C GLY A 80 -42.44 -5.41 -11.64
N THR A 81 -43.22 -6.22 -10.93
CA THR A 81 -43.06 -6.44 -9.48
C THR A 81 -42.29 -7.72 -9.17
N ALA A 82 -42.26 -8.66 -10.12
CA ALA A 82 -41.58 -9.96 -10.00
C ALA A 82 -40.07 -9.89 -10.33
N CYS A 83 -39.59 -8.81 -10.94
CA CYS A 83 -38.18 -8.62 -11.34
C CYS A 83 -37.62 -9.80 -12.15
N THR A 84 -38.31 -10.22 -13.21
CA THR A 84 -37.91 -11.36 -14.06
C THR A 84 -37.43 -10.88 -15.43
N PRO A 85 -36.72 -11.70 -16.24
CA PRO A 85 -36.25 -11.26 -17.56
C PRO A 85 -37.37 -10.74 -18.49
N GLY A 86 -38.56 -11.36 -18.44
CA GLY A 86 -39.71 -10.96 -19.24
C GLY A 86 -40.55 -9.84 -18.63
N SER A 87 -40.33 -9.51 -17.35
CA SER A 87 -41.01 -8.43 -16.63
C SER A 87 -40.02 -7.78 -15.66
N PRO A 88 -39.02 -7.05 -16.19
CA PRO A 88 -38.01 -6.42 -15.35
C PRO A 88 -38.64 -5.32 -14.50
N CYS A 89 -38.15 -5.19 -13.28
CA CYS A 89 -38.65 -4.19 -12.33
C CYS A 89 -37.82 -2.90 -12.37
N ALA A 90 -38.31 -1.87 -11.68
CA ALA A 90 -37.55 -0.66 -11.41
C ALA A 90 -36.45 -0.93 -10.37
N LEU A 91 -35.35 -0.18 -10.42
CA LEU A 91 -34.24 -0.33 -9.45
C LEU A 91 -34.66 -0.04 -8.01
N SER A 92 -35.62 0.85 -7.79
CA SER A 92 -36.22 1.09 -6.48
C SER A 92 -36.92 -0.16 -5.92
N THR A 93 -37.64 -0.90 -6.76
CA THR A 93 -38.28 -2.16 -6.38
C THR A 93 -37.25 -3.22 -6.01
N ALA A 94 -36.19 -3.37 -6.83
CA ALA A 94 -35.10 -4.30 -6.51
C ALA A 94 -34.38 -3.93 -5.21
N ASN A 95 -34.07 -2.65 -5.00
CA ASN A 95 -33.47 -2.15 -3.76
C ASN A 95 -34.32 -2.50 -2.52
N ALA A 96 -35.65 -2.37 -2.61
CA ALA A 96 -36.56 -2.69 -1.52
C ALA A 96 -36.67 -4.19 -1.24
N ASN A 97 -36.52 -5.04 -2.26
CA ASN A 97 -36.88 -6.45 -2.18
C ASN A 97 -35.70 -7.42 -2.10
N ALA A 98 -34.51 -7.02 -2.56
CA ALA A 98 -33.33 -7.88 -2.55
C ALA A 98 -33.05 -8.47 -1.16
N GLN A 99 -32.77 -9.77 -1.14
CA GLN A 99 -32.43 -10.58 0.02
C GLN A 99 -30.97 -11.04 -0.04
N PRO A 100 -30.34 -11.38 1.11
CA PRO A 100 -29.02 -11.99 1.14
C PRO A 100 -28.89 -13.18 0.17
N GLY A 101 -27.91 -13.11 -0.74
CA GLY A 101 -27.68 -14.13 -1.77
C GLY A 101 -28.19 -13.73 -3.16
N ASP A 102 -29.09 -12.76 -3.25
CA ASP A 102 -29.67 -12.34 -4.51
C ASP A 102 -28.68 -11.62 -5.42
N VAL A 103 -28.90 -11.75 -6.73
CA VAL A 103 -28.19 -11.04 -7.78
C VAL A 103 -29.16 -10.11 -8.52
N VAL A 104 -28.99 -8.81 -8.37
CA VAL A 104 -29.69 -7.76 -9.10
C VAL A 104 -28.95 -7.49 -10.40
N ARG A 105 -29.52 -7.90 -11.54
CA ARG A 105 -28.96 -7.66 -12.88
C ARG A 105 -29.55 -6.38 -13.46
N LEU A 106 -28.69 -5.43 -13.78
CA LEU A 106 -29.06 -4.14 -14.37
C LEU A 106 -28.88 -4.21 -15.89
N ALA A 107 -29.98 -4.06 -16.64
CA ALA A 107 -29.92 -3.86 -18.07
C ALA A 107 -29.26 -2.50 -18.41
N PRO A 108 -28.64 -2.36 -19.60
CA PRO A 108 -28.10 -1.08 -20.08
C PRO A 108 -29.12 0.06 -20.05
N GLY A 109 -28.64 1.26 -19.74
CA GLY A 109 -29.37 2.51 -19.74
C GLY A 109 -29.16 3.33 -18.45
N THR A 110 -29.92 4.41 -18.34
CA THR A 110 -29.77 5.40 -17.26
C THR A 110 -30.89 5.30 -16.25
N TYR A 111 -30.54 5.04 -15.00
CA TYR A 111 -31.47 4.91 -13.89
C TYR A 111 -31.64 6.23 -13.15
N GLY A 112 -32.86 6.54 -12.71
CA GLY A 112 -33.15 7.71 -11.87
C GLY A 112 -32.91 7.49 -10.38
N THR A 113 -32.64 6.26 -9.95
CA THR A 113 -32.49 5.87 -8.54
C THR A 113 -31.08 5.31 -8.31
N PRO A 114 -30.40 5.66 -7.20
CA PRO A 114 -29.11 5.06 -6.87
C PRO A 114 -29.24 3.58 -6.47
N ILE A 115 -28.12 2.85 -6.51
CA ILE A 115 -28.01 1.55 -5.85
C ILE A 115 -28.01 1.79 -4.35
N ALA A 116 -29.04 1.29 -3.67
CA ALA A 116 -29.28 1.51 -2.25
C ALA A 116 -30.14 0.36 -1.68
N PRO A 117 -29.58 -0.85 -1.49
CA PRO A 117 -30.33 -1.98 -0.94
C PRO A 117 -30.93 -1.64 0.44
N ALA A 118 -32.13 -2.14 0.73
CA ALA A 118 -32.78 -1.90 2.02
C ALA A 118 -32.23 -2.79 3.15
N ARG A 119 -31.41 -3.79 2.82
CA ARG A 119 -30.92 -4.83 3.75
C ARG A 119 -29.42 -5.05 3.59
N ASN A 120 -28.81 -5.58 4.64
CA ASN A 120 -27.46 -6.13 4.55
C ASN A 120 -27.49 -7.51 3.90
N GLY A 121 -26.39 -7.90 3.27
CA GLY A 121 -26.10 -9.31 3.02
C GLY A 121 -25.59 -10.01 4.30
N THR A 122 -25.06 -11.21 4.12
CA THR A 122 -24.38 -11.98 5.17
C THR A 122 -23.03 -12.49 4.66
N ALA A 123 -22.19 -13.00 5.57
CA ALA A 123 -20.91 -13.59 5.21
C ALA A 123 -21.04 -14.76 4.22
N ALA A 124 -22.14 -15.53 4.29
CA ALA A 124 -22.40 -16.65 3.39
C ALA A 124 -23.20 -16.26 2.13
N ALA A 125 -23.90 -15.13 2.16
CA ALA A 125 -24.85 -14.74 1.12
C ALA A 125 -24.86 -13.21 0.92
N ARG A 126 -24.05 -12.73 -0.03
CA ARG A 126 -23.93 -11.31 -0.38
C ARG A 126 -25.10 -10.87 -1.27
N ILE A 127 -25.51 -9.60 -1.16
CA ILE A 127 -26.41 -9.00 -2.16
C ILE A 127 -25.53 -8.42 -3.27
N THR A 128 -25.76 -8.83 -4.51
CA THR A 128 -24.90 -8.46 -5.64
C THR A 128 -25.65 -7.65 -6.68
N TYR A 129 -25.19 -6.45 -6.99
CA TYR A 129 -25.64 -5.65 -8.13
C TYR A 129 -24.63 -5.80 -9.26
N VAL A 130 -25.09 -6.18 -10.45
CA VAL A 130 -24.24 -6.41 -11.62
C VAL A 130 -24.82 -5.74 -12.86
N GLY A 131 -24.05 -4.81 -13.43
CA GLY A 131 -24.30 -4.24 -14.75
C GLY A 131 -23.39 -4.88 -15.81
N SER A 132 -22.83 -4.05 -16.70
CA SER A 132 -21.90 -4.48 -17.74
C SER A 132 -20.45 -4.38 -17.25
N LEU A 133 -19.79 -5.54 -17.04
CA LEU A 133 -18.38 -5.56 -16.64
C LEU A 133 -17.45 -5.06 -17.76
N ALA A 134 -17.83 -5.28 -19.02
CA ALA A 134 -17.04 -4.88 -20.18
C ALA A 134 -17.21 -3.38 -20.50
N GLN A 135 -18.38 -2.81 -20.21
CA GLN A 135 -18.73 -1.42 -20.52
C GLN A 135 -19.53 -0.79 -19.38
N PRO A 136 -18.91 -0.46 -18.23
CA PRO A 136 -19.63 0.08 -17.06
C PRO A 136 -20.44 1.35 -17.38
N ALA A 137 -19.95 2.18 -18.30
CA ALA A 137 -20.65 3.36 -18.81
C ALA A 137 -22.00 3.06 -19.49
N SER A 138 -22.29 1.82 -19.90
CA SER A 138 -23.59 1.45 -20.47
C SER A 138 -24.69 1.31 -19.41
N VAL A 139 -24.35 1.24 -18.12
CA VAL A 139 -25.30 1.12 -17.00
C VAL A 139 -25.05 2.28 -16.05
N VAL A 140 -25.81 3.36 -16.20
CA VAL A 140 -25.59 4.62 -15.48
C VAL A 140 -26.56 4.74 -14.31
N VAL A 141 -26.04 4.89 -13.10
CA VAL A 141 -26.83 5.15 -11.88
C VAL A 141 -26.41 6.49 -11.28
N PRO A 142 -27.27 7.18 -10.51
CA PRO A 142 -26.86 8.36 -9.75
C PRO A 142 -25.74 8.04 -8.76
N GLY A 143 -25.00 9.06 -8.33
CA GLY A 143 -24.06 8.95 -7.20
C GLY A 143 -24.74 8.36 -5.94
N SER A 144 -23.97 7.66 -5.12
CA SER A 144 -24.51 6.92 -3.97
C SER A 144 -23.54 6.88 -2.80
N VAL A 145 -24.08 6.74 -1.60
CA VAL A 145 -23.30 6.44 -0.39
C VAL A 145 -23.81 5.15 0.22
N LEU A 146 -22.97 4.12 0.23
CA LEU A 146 -23.29 2.81 0.78
C LEU A 146 -22.90 2.75 2.26
N ARG A 147 -23.85 2.33 3.10
CA ARG A 147 -23.71 2.22 4.56
C ARG A 147 -24.25 0.89 5.08
N LEU A 148 -23.98 -0.18 4.35
CA LEU A 148 -24.51 -1.53 4.55
C LEU A 148 -23.38 -2.53 4.62
N ARG A 149 -23.69 -3.82 4.74
CA ARG A 149 -22.67 -4.87 4.85
C ARG A 149 -22.88 -5.97 3.83
N TYR A 150 -21.78 -6.56 3.39
CA TYR A 150 -21.77 -7.69 2.46
C TYR A 150 -22.49 -7.40 1.13
N ILE A 151 -22.34 -6.17 0.63
CA ILE A 151 -22.88 -5.75 -0.66
C ILE A 151 -21.77 -5.80 -1.71
N THR A 152 -22.11 -6.27 -2.89
CA THR A 152 -21.21 -6.25 -4.05
C THR A 152 -21.84 -5.43 -5.17
N ILE A 153 -21.09 -4.49 -5.73
CA ILE A 153 -21.52 -3.71 -6.90
C ILE A 153 -20.47 -3.87 -8.00
N LYS A 154 -20.89 -4.25 -9.21
CA LYS A 154 -19.99 -4.43 -10.34
C LYS A 154 -20.56 -3.92 -11.66
N GLY A 155 -19.71 -3.37 -12.53
CA GLY A 155 -20.09 -3.09 -13.92
C GLY A 155 -21.06 -1.91 -14.10
N VAL A 156 -20.95 -0.87 -13.28
CA VAL A 156 -21.83 0.31 -13.37
C VAL A 156 -21.04 1.61 -13.38
N ARG A 157 -21.63 2.66 -13.95
CA ARG A 157 -21.15 4.04 -13.86
C ARG A 157 -22.00 4.84 -12.89
N PHE A 158 -21.38 5.35 -11.83
CA PHE A 158 -21.97 6.33 -10.93
C PHE A 158 -21.84 7.74 -11.52
N ASN A 159 -22.96 8.37 -11.87
CA ASN A 159 -23.05 9.75 -12.31
C ASN A 159 -23.07 10.70 -11.11
N GLY A 160 -21.92 10.82 -10.46
CA GLY A 160 -21.68 11.64 -9.28
C GLY A 160 -20.56 11.07 -8.42
N ASP A 161 -20.63 11.35 -7.12
CA ASP A 161 -19.75 10.75 -6.12
C ASP A 161 -20.22 9.34 -5.75
N PHE A 162 -19.27 8.48 -5.40
CA PHE A 162 -19.54 7.21 -4.73
C PHE A 162 -18.74 7.10 -3.45
N ALA A 163 -19.38 6.72 -2.35
CA ALA A 163 -18.68 6.48 -1.09
C ALA A 163 -19.16 5.21 -0.38
N LEU A 164 -18.21 4.48 0.19
CA LEU A 164 -18.43 3.59 1.33
C LEU A 164 -18.28 4.44 2.59
N ASP A 165 -19.28 4.43 3.47
CA ASP A 165 -19.33 5.35 4.61
C ASP A 165 -20.02 4.76 5.86
N ARG A 166 -19.97 5.52 6.96
CA ARG A 166 -20.66 5.26 8.23
C ARG A 166 -21.44 6.49 8.68
N SER A 167 -22.72 6.29 9.02
CA SER A 167 -23.57 7.30 9.67
C SER A 167 -23.86 6.96 11.14
N SER A 168 -23.80 5.69 11.55
CA SER A 168 -24.07 5.26 12.93
C SER A 168 -23.46 3.88 13.24
N ALA A 169 -23.54 3.42 14.50
CA ALA A 169 -23.19 2.06 14.91
C ALA A 169 -23.89 0.94 14.14
N THR A 170 -25.05 1.19 13.53
CA THR A 170 -25.79 0.16 12.79
C THR A 170 -25.72 0.34 11.28
N GLN A 171 -25.46 1.57 10.81
CA GLN A 171 -25.37 1.94 9.38
C GLN A 171 -23.93 2.29 9.00
N TYR A 172 -23.20 1.30 8.51
CA TYR A 172 -21.82 1.46 8.06
C TYR A 172 -21.43 0.42 7.02
N ALA A 173 -20.58 0.85 6.09
CA ALA A 173 -19.95 0.00 5.09
C ALA A 173 -19.00 -1.02 5.74
N GLN A 174 -19.25 -2.31 5.52
CA GLN A 174 -18.36 -3.37 5.98
C GLN A 174 -18.40 -4.61 5.10
N PHE A 175 -17.22 -5.15 4.78
CA PHE A 175 -17.09 -6.32 3.91
C PHE A 175 -17.70 -6.09 2.52
N ASP A 176 -17.83 -4.84 2.09
CA ASP A 176 -18.42 -4.50 0.79
C ASP A 176 -17.37 -4.55 -0.32
N SER A 177 -17.82 -4.72 -1.55
CA SER A 177 -16.91 -4.72 -2.70
C SER A 177 -17.49 -3.91 -3.86
N ILE A 178 -16.72 -2.99 -4.40
CA ILE A 178 -17.00 -2.32 -5.69
C ILE A 178 -15.93 -2.74 -6.69
N ALA A 179 -16.34 -3.24 -7.86
CA ALA A 179 -15.38 -3.67 -8.87
C ALA A 179 -15.82 -3.42 -10.32
N TYR A 180 -14.88 -3.11 -11.22
CA TYR A 180 -15.19 -2.86 -12.63
C TYR A 180 -16.24 -1.74 -12.79
N CYS A 181 -16.09 -0.65 -12.04
CA CYS A 181 -17.05 0.45 -12.02
C CYS A 181 -16.40 1.75 -12.48
N GLU A 182 -17.22 2.70 -12.90
CA GLU A 182 -16.82 4.08 -13.14
C GLU A 182 -17.47 5.00 -12.10
N VAL A 183 -16.72 5.98 -11.61
CA VAL A 183 -17.21 7.04 -10.71
C VAL A 183 -16.95 8.37 -11.37
N ALA A 184 -18.00 9.18 -11.53
CA ALA A 184 -17.87 10.41 -12.30
C ALA A 184 -17.01 11.45 -11.58
N ASN A 185 -17.09 11.61 -10.25
CA ASN A 185 -16.45 12.72 -9.55
C ASN A 185 -15.52 12.26 -8.40
N SER A 186 -16.04 11.98 -7.21
CA SER A 186 -15.21 11.59 -6.05
C SER A 186 -15.47 10.15 -5.59
N LEU A 187 -14.40 9.48 -5.15
CA LEU A 187 -14.45 8.15 -4.56
C LEU A 187 -14.10 8.22 -3.06
N GLY A 188 -14.99 7.73 -2.21
CA GLY A 188 -14.80 7.67 -0.76
C GLY A 188 -14.78 6.24 -0.22
N VAL A 189 -13.85 5.95 0.67
CA VAL A 189 -13.80 4.75 1.53
C VAL A 189 -13.66 5.22 2.97
N ASN A 190 -14.65 5.99 3.40
CA ASN A 190 -14.61 6.76 4.64
C ASN A 190 -15.18 5.92 5.77
N GLN A 191 -14.43 5.76 6.86
CA GLN A 191 -14.85 4.95 8.03
C GLN A 191 -15.24 3.49 7.73
N ALA A 192 -15.12 3.03 6.48
CA ALA A 192 -15.46 1.69 6.03
C ALA A 192 -14.45 0.67 6.54
N LYS A 193 -14.87 -0.59 6.67
CA LYS A 193 -13.99 -1.65 7.16
C LYS A 193 -14.05 -2.89 6.30
N ASP A 194 -12.89 -3.50 6.07
CA ASP A 194 -12.80 -4.77 5.35
C ASP A 194 -13.39 -4.71 3.92
N CYS A 195 -13.42 -3.53 3.31
CA CYS A 195 -14.01 -3.32 1.99
C CYS A 195 -12.95 -3.38 0.88
N VAL A 196 -13.40 -3.75 -0.32
CA VAL A 196 -12.53 -3.86 -1.51
C VAL A 196 -13.02 -2.93 -2.62
N VAL A 197 -12.12 -2.11 -3.13
CA VAL A 197 -12.29 -1.31 -4.35
C VAL A 197 -11.31 -1.86 -5.38
N TYR A 198 -11.82 -2.43 -6.48
CA TYR A 198 -11.00 -3.11 -7.48
C TYR A 198 -11.32 -2.65 -8.90
N GLN A 199 -10.33 -2.15 -9.65
CA GLN A 199 -10.55 -1.68 -11.03
C GLN A 199 -11.71 -0.68 -11.14
N VAL A 200 -11.69 0.32 -10.28
CA VAL A 200 -12.61 1.46 -10.36
C VAL A 200 -11.93 2.62 -11.08
N ASN A 201 -12.63 3.19 -12.05
CA ASN A 201 -12.16 4.33 -12.83
C ASN A 201 -12.86 5.61 -12.36
N VAL A 202 -12.12 6.55 -11.78
CA VAL A 202 -12.62 7.90 -11.47
C VAL A 202 -12.35 8.80 -12.68
N THR A 203 -13.41 9.28 -13.34
CA THR A 203 -13.31 9.84 -14.70
C THR A 203 -13.39 11.36 -14.80
N GLY A 204 -13.89 12.07 -13.80
CA GLY A 204 -14.29 13.47 -13.93
C GLY A 204 -13.15 14.45 -14.14
N GLY A 205 -11.92 14.13 -13.70
CA GLY A 205 -10.83 15.10 -13.64
C GLY A 205 -11.06 16.21 -12.60
N THR A 206 -12.22 16.22 -11.95
CA THR A 206 -12.63 17.02 -10.82
C THR A 206 -13.07 16.08 -9.70
N GLY A 207 -12.87 16.48 -8.44
CA GLY A 207 -13.17 15.66 -7.28
C GLY A 207 -11.92 15.05 -6.65
N GLY A 208 -12.13 14.15 -5.68
CA GLY A 208 -11.06 13.61 -4.86
C GLY A 208 -11.20 12.14 -4.50
N PHE A 209 -10.15 11.63 -3.88
CA PHE A 209 -10.14 10.33 -3.23
C PHE A 209 -10.03 10.51 -1.72
N SER A 210 -10.89 9.85 -0.96
CA SER A 210 -10.85 9.91 0.50
C SER A 210 -10.87 8.53 1.12
N MET A 211 -10.01 8.34 2.11
CA MET A 211 -10.08 7.21 3.04
C MET A 211 -9.86 7.80 4.43
N ALA A 212 -10.94 8.37 4.98
CA ALA A 212 -10.85 9.28 6.10
C ALA A 212 -11.85 8.98 7.22
N ALA A 213 -11.43 9.27 8.44
CA ALA A 213 -12.33 9.56 9.56
C ALA A 213 -12.87 11.01 9.47
N PRO A 214 -14.01 11.33 10.09
CA PRO A 214 -14.59 12.68 10.06
C PRO A 214 -13.70 13.69 10.84
N SER A 215 -13.85 14.98 10.57
CA SER A 215 -13.07 16.04 11.26
C SER A 215 -13.53 16.30 12.69
N THR A 216 -14.80 16.05 13.02
CA THR A 216 -15.41 16.34 14.33
C THR A 216 -15.90 15.07 15.03
N PRO A 217 -15.25 14.64 16.14
CA PRO A 217 -15.69 13.54 17.01
C PRO A 217 -17.17 13.47 17.31
N VAL A 218 -17.86 12.51 16.69
CA VAL A 218 -19.11 11.96 17.22
C VAL A 218 -18.78 10.73 18.07
N ALA A 219 -19.58 10.48 19.10
CA ALA A 219 -19.31 9.49 20.16
C ALA A 219 -19.05 8.04 19.68
N GLU A 220 -19.36 7.72 18.42
CA GLU A 220 -19.18 6.40 17.79
C GLU A 220 -18.28 6.43 16.56
N PHE A 221 -17.20 7.21 16.64
CA PHE A 221 -16.19 7.28 15.59
C PHE A 221 -15.51 5.94 15.31
N THR A 222 -15.40 5.63 14.02
CA THR A 222 -14.53 4.56 13.53
C THR A 222 -13.57 5.09 12.48
N ILE A 223 -12.46 4.40 12.30
CA ILE A 223 -11.47 4.69 11.28
C ILE A 223 -11.69 3.77 10.07
N PRO A 224 -11.26 4.20 8.86
CA PRO A 224 -11.08 3.24 7.77
C PRO A 224 -10.10 2.15 8.20
N GLU A 225 -10.47 0.88 8.04
CA GLU A 225 -9.63 -0.22 8.51
C GLU A 225 -9.65 -1.42 7.56
N ARG A 226 -8.49 -2.00 7.25
CA ARG A 226 -8.37 -3.22 6.44
C ARG A 226 -9.07 -3.14 5.07
N ASN A 227 -9.15 -1.94 4.50
CA ASN A 227 -9.67 -1.76 3.15
C ASN A 227 -8.59 -2.01 2.10
N VAL A 228 -8.98 -2.48 0.93
CA VAL A 228 -8.10 -2.70 -0.22
C VAL A 228 -8.54 -1.81 -1.37
N ILE A 229 -7.64 -0.99 -1.90
CA ILE A 229 -7.85 -0.17 -3.09
C ILE A 229 -6.82 -0.58 -4.13
N ARG A 230 -7.27 -1.26 -5.18
CA ARG A 230 -6.39 -1.98 -6.10
C ARG A 230 -6.74 -1.74 -7.56
N ARG A 231 -5.71 -1.57 -8.40
CA ARG A 231 -5.82 -1.48 -9.87
C ARG A 231 -6.82 -0.42 -10.35
N CYS A 232 -7.05 0.60 -9.54
CA CYS A 232 -7.94 1.70 -9.88
C CYS A 232 -7.19 2.72 -10.73
N THR A 233 -7.91 3.38 -11.63
CA THR A 233 -7.42 4.54 -12.36
C THR A 233 -8.18 5.77 -11.89
N MET A 234 -7.49 6.77 -11.34
CA MET A 234 -8.13 7.94 -10.75
C MET A 234 -7.64 9.21 -11.42
N ASN A 235 -8.52 9.87 -12.17
CA ASN A 235 -8.29 11.22 -12.68
C ASN A 235 -8.93 12.22 -11.73
N LEU A 236 -8.11 12.80 -10.87
CA LEU A 236 -8.51 13.66 -9.77
C LEU A 236 -8.07 15.10 -10.01
N GLY A 237 -8.73 16.02 -9.33
CA GLY A 237 -8.37 17.44 -9.39
C GLY A 237 -9.34 18.28 -8.59
N MET A 238 -8.87 19.43 -8.12
CA MET A 238 -9.71 20.38 -7.41
C MET A 238 -9.77 21.70 -8.17
N ASN A 239 -10.99 22.19 -8.36
CA ASN A 239 -11.26 23.46 -9.02
C ASN A 239 -12.05 24.43 -8.11
N MET A 240 -11.93 24.27 -6.78
CA MET A 240 -12.68 25.06 -5.79
C MET A 240 -11.78 25.49 -4.62
N THR A 241 -12.09 26.64 -4.03
CA THR A 241 -11.32 27.30 -2.94
C THR A 241 -11.70 26.76 -1.54
N THR A 242 -12.41 25.64 -1.45
CA THR A 242 -13.16 25.21 -0.24
C THR A 242 -12.34 24.52 0.85
N GLY A 243 -11.00 24.63 0.83
CA GLY A 243 -10.12 24.06 1.86
C GLY A 243 -10.12 22.53 1.94
N THR A 244 -10.59 21.86 0.88
CA THR A 244 -10.54 20.40 0.75
C THR A 244 -9.25 19.99 0.04
N HIS A 245 -8.76 18.77 0.29
CA HIS A 245 -7.55 18.20 -0.32
C HIS A 245 -7.93 17.16 -1.38
N VAL A 246 -7.13 17.02 -2.46
CA VAL A 246 -7.49 16.13 -3.58
C VAL A 246 -7.49 14.67 -3.12
N VAL A 247 -6.45 14.28 -2.39
CA VAL A 247 -6.40 12.99 -1.69
C VAL A 247 -6.32 13.22 -0.19
N LEU A 248 -7.31 12.70 0.55
CA LEU A 248 -7.37 12.80 1.99
C LEU A 248 -7.30 11.41 2.63
N LEU A 249 -6.20 11.15 3.35
CA LEU A 249 -6.02 9.95 4.15
C LEU A 249 -5.97 10.33 5.63
N ARG A 250 -6.98 9.90 6.40
CA ARG A 250 -7.12 10.30 7.80
C ARG A 250 -7.47 9.13 8.69
N GLY A 251 -6.57 8.80 9.61
CA GLY A 251 -6.80 7.80 10.65
C GLY A 251 -6.85 6.36 10.14
N ASN A 252 -6.71 6.12 8.84
CA ASN A 252 -6.81 4.81 8.24
C ASN A 252 -5.72 3.86 8.74
N GLN A 253 -6.08 2.60 8.96
CA GLN A 253 -5.16 1.60 9.49
C GLN A 253 -5.25 0.27 8.77
N ARG A 254 -4.10 -0.37 8.55
CA ARG A 254 -4.02 -1.71 7.93
C ARG A 254 -4.67 -1.78 6.54
N CYS A 255 -4.81 -0.65 5.86
CA CYS A 255 -5.34 -0.63 4.50
C CYS A 255 -4.21 -0.89 3.49
N VAL A 256 -4.57 -1.44 2.35
CA VAL A 256 -3.69 -1.68 1.20
C VAL A 256 -4.13 -0.81 0.04
N VAL A 257 -3.21 -0.04 -0.53
CA VAL A 257 -3.41 0.78 -1.72
C VAL A 257 -2.36 0.36 -2.73
N ASP A 258 -2.73 -0.39 -3.76
CA ASP A 258 -1.74 -0.96 -4.69
C ASP A 258 -2.12 -0.99 -6.17
N SER A 259 -1.08 -1.04 -7.00
CA SER A 259 -1.17 -1.16 -8.46
C SER A 259 -2.08 -0.10 -9.10
N ASN A 260 -2.28 1.06 -8.45
CA ASN A 260 -3.18 2.10 -8.92
C ASN A 260 -2.46 3.07 -9.88
N ARG A 261 -3.24 3.74 -10.74
CA ARG A 261 -2.79 4.86 -11.58
C ARG A 261 -3.54 6.12 -11.17
N ILE A 262 -2.86 7.04 -10.49
CA ILE A 262 -3.48 8.22 -9.87
C ILE A 262 -2.89 9.48 -10.49
N PHE A 263 -3.75 10.25 -11.14
CA PHE A 263 -3.42 11.48 -11.83
C PHE A 263 -4.11 12.63 -11.10
N ILE A 264 -3.34 13.62 -10.65
CA ILE A 264 -3.83 14.77 -9.89
C ILE A 264 -3.47 16.04 -10.64
N THR A 265 -4.48 16.84 -10.99
CA THR A 265 -4.28 18.21 -11.50
C THR A 265 -4.68 19.22 -10.45
N MET A 266 -3.74 20.06 -10.01
CA MET A 266 -4.03 21.20 -9.12
C MET A 266 -4.40 22.41 -9.99
N ALA A 267 -5.64 22.88 -9.90
CA ALA A 267 -6.11 24.01 -10.70
C ALA A 267 -5.50 25.34 -10.21
N PRO A 268 -5.42 26.37 -11.07
CA PRO A 268 -4.75 27.65 -10.73
C PRO A 268 -5.47 28.49 -9.65
N ASN A 269 -6.73 28.22 -9.33
CA ASN A 269 -7.57 29.02 -8.41
C ASN A 269 -7.95 28.28 -7.11
N ILE A 270 -7.09 27.40 -6.62
CA ILE A 270 -7.26 26.69 -5.34
C ILE A 270 -6.71 27.53 -4.17
N SER A 271 -7.13 27.21 -2.94
CA SER A 271 -6.55 27.88 -1.77
C SER A 271 -5.10 27.45 -1.56
N ALA A 272 -4.29 28.31 -0.95
CA ALA A 272 -2.89 28.03 -0.66
C ALA A 272 -2.67 26.83 0.29
N GLU A 273 -3.71 26.39 1.01
CA GLU A 273 -3.65 25.24 1.92
C GLU A 273 -4.13 23.92 1.28
N THR A 274 -4.59 23.94 0.02
CA THR A 274 -5.01 22.72 -0.68
C THR A 274 -3.80 21.94 -1.18
N ASP A 275 -3.62 20.74 -0.62
CA ASP A 275 -2.56 19.81 -1.01
C ASP A 275 -3.06 18.71 -1.97
N PRO A 276 -2.20 18.23 -2.90
CA PRO A 276 -2.53 17.09 -3.78
C PRO A 276 -2.77 15.80 -2.97
N LEU A 277 -2.02 15.61 -1.88
CA LEU A 277 -2.28 14.56 -0.92
C LEU A 277 -1.97 15.05 0.48
N ILE A 278 -2.86 14.76 1.42
CA ILE A 278 -2.58 14.92 2.84
C ILE A 278 -2.90 13.63 3.59
N ALA A 279 -1.98 13.24 4.47
CA ALA A 279 -2.05 12.06 5.31
C ALA A 279 -1.80 12.42 6.78
N PHE A 280 -2.69 11.99 7.66
CA PHE A 280 -2.51 12.13 9.11
C PHE A 280 -3.21 11.04 9.92
N TYR A 281 -2.64 10.71 11.07
CA TYR A 281 -3.05 9.62 11.95
C TYR A 281 -3.05 8.23 11.28
N MET A 282 -2.38 8.05 10.14
CA MET A 282 -2.34 6.78 9.41
C MET A 282 -1.38 5.79 10.06
N LYS A 283 -1.77 4.51 10.19
CA LYS A 283 -0.88 3.50 10.76
C LYS A 283 -0.94 2.13 10.09
N TRP A 284 0.21 1.49 9.93
CA TRP A 284 0.30 0.12 9.38
C TRP A 284 -0.35 -0.06 8.00
N ASN A 285 -0.40 1.00 7.19
CA ASN A 285 -0.90 0.89 5.81
C ASN A 285 0.22 0.47 4.87
N GLU A 286 -0.17 -0.15 3.76
CA GLU A 286 0.73 -0.56 2.69
C GLU A 286 0.36 0.16 1.39
N PHE A 287 1.35 0.78 0.77
CA PHE A 287 1.28 1.36 -0.56
C PHE A 287 2.26 0.59 -1.45
N LYS A 288 1.80 -0.02 -2.54
CA LYS A 288 2.65 -0.85 -3.39
C LYS A 288 2.38 -0.58 -4.87
N ASP A 289 3.43 -0.39 -5.67
CA ASP A 289 3.35 -0.34 -7.14
C ASP A 289 2.35 0.69 -7.70
N ASN A 290 2.05 1.74 -6.93
CA ASN A 290 1.20 2.82 -7.40
C ASN A 290 1.99 3.78 -8.28
N TYR A 291 1.32 4.34 -9.27
CA TYR A 291 1.83 5.43 -10.08
C TYR A 291 1.07 6.71 -9.75
N TRP A 292 1.78 7.68 -9.21
CA TRP A 292 1.29 9.00 -8.86
C TRP A 292 1.87 10.02 -9.85
N ARG A 293 1.00 10.75 -10.55
CA ARG A 293 1.39 11.93 -11.32
C ARG A 293 0.64 13.13 -10.79
N VAL A 294 1.38 14.10 -10.25
CA VAL A 294 0.83 15.39 -9.85
C VAL A 294 1.32 16.46 -10.82
N HIS A 295 0.38 17.20 -11.39
CA HIS A 295 0.67 18.38 -12.19
C HIS A 295 0.01 19.60 -11.53
N SER A 296 0.82 20.57 -11.13
CA SER A 296 0.30 21.79 -10.52
C SER A 296 0.34 22.97 -11.49
N LEU A 297 -0.82 23.58 -11.71
CA LEU A 297 -0.97 24.85 -12.43
C LEU A 297 -0.96 26.06 -11.47
N HIS A 298 -0.79 25.82 -10.17
CA HIS A 298 -0.86 26.84 -9.12
C HIS A 298 0.50 27.06 -8.46
N ASN A 299 0.94 28.31 -8.42
CA ASN A 299 2.23 28.69 -7.84
C ASN A 299 2.13 28.90 -6.32
N ALA A 300 1.70 27.87 -5.60
CA ALA A 300 1.73 27.80 -4.14
C ALA A 300 2.52 26.58 -3.68
N ASN A 301 2.95 26.60 -2.41
CA ASN A 301 3.73 25.51 -1.81
C ASN A 301 2.84 24.29 -1.51
N HIS A 302 2.72 23.39 -2.48
CA HIS A 302 1.95 22.16 -2.37
C HIS A 302 2.81 21.02 -1.84
N LEU A 303 2.27 20.27 -0.90
CA LEU A 303 2.93 19.12 -0.30
C LEU A 303 2.13 17.85 -0.61
N PHE A 304 2.81 16.84 -1.13
CA PHE A 304 2.37 15.47 -0.97
C PHE A 304 2.75 15.07 0.46
N ARG A 305 1.82 15.24 1.41
CA ARG A 305 2.14 15.53 2.80
C ARG A 305 1.77 14.42 3.76
N TRP A 306 2.70 14.02 4.63
CA TRP A 306 2.45 13.16 5.79
C TRP A 306 2.78 13.91 7.09
N ARG A 307 1.84 13.91 8.06
CA ARG A 307 1.97 14.60 9.36
C ARG A 307 1.20 13.87 10.47
N ASP A 308 1.33 14.38 11.70
CA ASP A 308 0.49 14.05 12.87
C ASP A 308 0.26 12.53 13.11
N SER A 309 1.20 11.85 13.77
CA SER A 309 1.14 10.42 14.12
C SER A 309 0.94 9.46 12.94
N THR A 310 1.43 9.84 11.76
CA THR A 310 1.55 8.95 10.59
C THR A 310 2.77 8.06 10.77
N MET A 311 2.55 6.79 11.11
CA MET A 311 3.63 5.88 11.54
C MET A 311 3.44 4.43 11.13
N TYR A 312 4.53 3.68 11.04
CA TYR A 312 4.53 2.23 10.70
C TYR A 312 3.96 1.90 9.32
N ASN A 313 3.89 2.87 8.41
CA ASN A 313 3.41 2.64 7.06
C ASN A 313 4.55 2.12 6.18
N ARG A 314 4.20 1.39 5.14
CA ARG A 314 5.13 0.81 4.18
C ARG A 314 4.78 1.27 2.78
N VAL A 315 5.78 1.73 2.04
CA VAL A 315 5.66 2.18 0.65
C VAL A 315 6.70 1.44 -0.18
N TYR A 316 6.23 0.67 -1.15
CA TYR A 316 7.05 -0.23 -1.96
C TYR A 316 6.87 0.09 -3.44
N ARG A 317 7.96 0.42 -4.13
CA ARG A 317 7.98 0.54 -5.61
C ARG A 317 7.01 1.57 -6.21
N ASP A 318 6.52 2.47 -5.37
CA ASP A 318 5.66 3.57 -5.81
C ASP A 318 6.45 4.56 -6.67
N THR A 319 5.81 5.03 -7.74
CA THR A 319 6.33 6.06 -8.64
C THR A 319 5.64 7.39 -8.36
N LEU A 320 6.42 8.44 -8.10
CA LEU A 320 5.93 9.79 -7.82
C LEU A 320 6.53 10.77 -8.83
N ILE A 321 5.68 11.29 -9.72
CA ILE A 321 6.07 12.25 -10.76
C ILE A 321 5.42 13.60 -10.46
N PHE A 322 6.25 14.62 -10.23
CA PHE A 322 5.82 15.99 -9.95
C PHE A 322 6.24 16.93 -11.08
N SER A 323 5.32 17.80 -11.52
CA SER A 323 5.56 18.77 -12.59
C SER A 323 4.68 20.02 -12.43
N GLY A 324 5.01 21.09 -13.16
CA GLY A 324 4.30 22.37 -13.05
C GLY A 324 4.95 23.23 -11.97
N TYR A 325 4.20 23.65 -10.95
CA TYR A 325 4.70 24.56 -9.91
C TYR A 325 4.71 23.95 -8.50
N ASN A 326 5.81 24.13 -7.77
CA ASN A 326 5.88 24.06 -6.31
C ASN A 326 5.30 22.82 -5.59
N VAL A 327 5.39 21.62 -6.18
CA VAL A 327 5.01 20.35 -5.49
C VAL A 327 6.25 19.68 -4.91
N ARG A 328 6.15 19.19 -3.66
CA ARG A 328 7.22 18.45 -2.96
C ARG A 328 6.65 17.21 -2.25
N PHE A 329 7.43 16.14 -2.09
CA PHE A 329 7.08 15.05 -1.20
C PHE A 329 7.61 15.31 0.20
N ALA A 330 6.71 15.37 1.19
CA ALA A 330 7.06 15.59 2.59
C ALA A 330 6.55 14.44 3.47
N PRO A 331 7.31 13.34 3.63
CA PRO A 331 6.95 12.21 4.50
C PRO A 331 7.00 12.56 6.01
N SER A 332 7.51 13.75 6.35
CA SER A 332 7.46 14.32 7.69
C SER A 332 7.34 15.85 7.61
N SER A 333 6.11 16.36 7.74
CA SER A 333 5.84 17.80 7.66
C SER A 333 5.32 18.41 8.97
N SER A 334 5.31 19.74 9.02
CA SER A 334 4.67 20.52 10.08
C SER A 334 3.18 20.21 10.20
N GLY A 335 2.69 20.25 11.43
CA GLY A 335 1.32 19.94 11.76
C GLY A 335 0.91 20.34 13.18
N SER A 336 -0.23 19.85 13.62
CA SER A 336 -0.80 20.15 14.94
C SER A 336 -0.05 19.40 16.04
N TRP A 337 0.57 18.29 15.69
CA TRP A 337 1.41 17.50 16.56
C TRP A 337 2.78 17.33 15.89
N PRO A 338 3.57 18.41 15.79
CA PRO A 338 4.92 18.32 15.27
C PRO A 338 5.66 17.22 16.02
N GLY A 339 6.47 16.50 15.27
CA GLY A 339 7.32 15.53 15.90
C GLY A 339 6.66 14.18 16.23
N THR A 340 5.66 13.76 15.45
CA THR A 340 4.93 12.50 15.71
C THR A 340 4.90 11.52 14.54
N THR A 341 5.45 11.90 13.38
CA THR A 341 5.75 10.98 12.26
C THR A 341 6.94 10.09 12.64
N ASP A 342 6.81 8.78 12.47
CA ASP A 342 7.76 7.81 13.05
C ASP A 342 7.71 6.43 12.36
N GLN A 343 8.85 5.76 12.17
CA GLN A 343 8.96 4.39 11.66
C GLN A 343 8.19 4.12 10.36
N ASN A 344 8.28 5.00 9.38
CA ASN A 344 7.79 4.71 8.03
C ASN A 344 8.89 4.07 7.17
N TYR A 345 8.50 3.14 6.30
CA TYR A 345 9.40 2.37 5.45
C TYR A 345 9.12 2.70 3.99
N PHE A 346 10.15 3.18 3.30
CA PHE A 346 10.13 3.52 1.88
C PHE A 346 11.19 2.65 1.19
N ASP A 347 10.78 1.84 0.24
CA ASP A 347 11.69 0.91 -0.44
C ASP A 347 11.36 0.82 -1.94
N GLY A 348 12.35 1.08 -2.79
CA GLY A 348 12.14 1.00 -4.25
C GLY A 348 11.42 2.19 -4.87
N LEU A 349 11.29 3.33 -4.18
CA LEU A 349 10.53 4.47 -4.71
C LEU A 349 11.26 5.10 -5.91
N TYR A 350 10.48 5.61 -6.86
CA TYR A 350 10.98 6.46 -7.93
C TYR A 350 10.32 7.83 -7.87
N ILE A 351 11.07 8.83 -7.43
CA ILE A 351 10.61 10.20 -7.27
C ILE A 351 11.29 11.05 -8.33
N LYS A 352 10.49 11.70 -9.17
CA LYS A 352 10.98 12.62 -10.20
C LYS A 352 10.25 13.94 -10.07
N ASN A 353 10.99 15.00 -9.80
CA ASN A 353 10.46 16.34 -9.68
C ASN A 353 11.01 17.26 -10.77
N THR A 354 10.12 17.84 -11.55
CA THR A 354 10.43 18.87 -12.55
C THR A 354 9.61 20.14 -12.36
N CYS A 355 9.07 20.35 -11.15
CA CYS A 355 8.39 21.60 -10.83
C CYS A 355 9.35 22.79 -10.96
N VAL A 356 8.80 23.97 -11.19
CA VAL A 356 9.52 25.24 -11.02
C VAL A 356 9.13 25.88 -9.69
N GLY A 357 10.05 26.67 -9.13
CA GLY A 357 9.84 27.44 -7.90
C GLY A 357 10.02 26.67 -6.59
N HIS A 358 10.20 25.34 -6.64
CA HIS A 358 10.44 24.52 -5.44
C HIS A 358 11.93 24.45 -5.09
N ASP A 359 12.22 24.19 -3.82
CA ASP A 359 13.60 24.09 -3.31
C ASP A 359 14.08 22.64 -3.17
N VAL A 360 13.17 21.71 -2.85
CA VAL A 360 13.47 20.32 -2.49
C VAL A 360 12.42 19.34 -3.04
N ALA A 361 12.84 18.19 -3.60
CA ALA A 361 11.93 17.13 -4.04
C ALA A 361 11.41 16.26 -2.90
N LEU A 362 12.30 15.67 -2.10
CA LEU A 362 11.99 14.85 -0.93
C LEU A 362 12.44 15.58 0.35
N TRP A 363 11.47 16.05 1.13
CA TRP A 363 11.71 17.00 2.21
C TRP A 363 11.16 16.52 3.56
N TYR A 364 12.08 16.21 4.47
CA TYR A 364 11.78 15.96 5.87
C TYR A 364 11.83 17.28 6.66
N GLN A 365 10.75 18.06 6.54
CA GLN A 365 10.61 19.36 7.20
C GLN A 365 10.67 19.26 8.72
N ASN A 366 9.95 18.32 9.33
CA ASN A 366 9.98 18.14 10.78
C ASN A 366 11.07 17.17 11.22
N GLY A 367 12.02 16.81 10.34
CA GLY A 367 12.99 15.77 10.62
C GLY A 367 12.43 14.36 10.60
N SER A 368 13.32 13.40 10.79
CA SER A 368 13.02 11.98 10.70
C SER A 368 13.09 11.30 12.06
N ARG A 369 12.24 10.28 12.25
CA ARG A 369 12.26 9.38 13.41
C ARG A 369 12.17 7.95 12.94
N ARG A 370 13.28 7.21 13.05
CA ARG A 370 13.32 5.77 12.78
C ARG A 370 12.82 5.36 11.40
N ASP A 371 12.78 6.28 10.44
CA ASP A 371 12.31 5.98 9.09
C ASP A 371 13.40 5.22 8.33
N THR A 372 12.98 4.42 7.36
CA THR A 372 13.87 3.68 6.47
C THR A 372 13.57 4.10 5.05
N ILE A 373 14.60 4.50 4.30
CA ILE A 373 14.56 4.79 2.88
C ILE A 373 15.60 3.90 2.23
N ARG A 374 15.17 2.96 1.39
CA ARG A 374 16.06 2.05 0.69
C ARG A 374 15.75 1.93 -0.79
N ASN A 375 16.75 1.56 -1.57
CA ASN A 375 16.60 1.26 -3.00
C ASN A 375 15.84 2.36 -3.77
N THR A 376 15.95 3.61 -3.33
CA THR A 376 15.08 4.70 -3.77
C THR A 376 15.85 5.64 -4.69
N VAL A 377 15.22 6.01 -5.80
CA VAL A 377 15.75 6.99 -6.75
C VAL A 377 15.00 8.29 -6.58
N VAL A 378 15.74 9.39 -6.38
CA VAL A 378 15.19 10.74 -6.30
C VAL A 378 15.91 11.65 -7.29
N ILE A 379 15.15 12.14 -8.26
CA ILE A 379 15.65 13.02 -9.32
C ILE A 379 14.94 14.37 -9.19
N ASP A 380 15.72 15.45 -9.13
CA ASP A 380 15.23 16.81 -9.19
C ASP A 380 15.91 17.56 -10.33
N SER A 381 15.12 18.14 -11.25
CA SER A 381 15.69 18.82 -12.42
C SER A 381 16.23 20.22 -12.13
N LEU A 382 15.81 20.87 -11.02
CA LEU A 382 16.09 22.29 -10.78
C LEU A 382 16.59 22.60 -9.36
N GLY A 383 16.39 21.69 -8.41
CA GLY A 383 16.63 21.90 -6.98
C GLY A 383 17.36 20.76 -6.31
N THR A 384 17.10 20.62 -5.01
CA THR A 384 17.74 19.64 -4.11
C THR A 384 16.92 18.36 -4.06
N PRO A 385 17.42 17.20 -4.51
CA PRO A 385 16.68 15.94 -4.41
C PRO A 385 16.23 15.59 -2.99
N PHE A 386 17.11 15.76 -2.00
CA PHE A 386 16.83 15.32 -0.64
C PHE A 386 17.29 16.32 0.41
N GLN A 387 16.41 16.63 1.35
CA GLN A 387 16.77 17.38 2.55
C GLN A 387 16.07 16.83 3.79
N CYS A 388 16.81 16.70 4.89
CA CYS A 388 16.27 16.37 6.20
C CYS A 388 16.72 17.35 7.27
N LEU A 389 15.78 18.08 7.88
CA LEU A 389 16.09 19.18 8.79
C LEU A 389 16.59 18.71 10.18
N SER A 390 16.23 17.49 10.61
CA SER A 390 16.67 16.95 11.90
C SER A 390 16.53 15.42 11.98
N MET A 391 17.31 14.80 12.87
CA MET A 391 17.18 13.39 13.29
C MET A 391 16.69 13.37 14.74
N GLU A 392 15.42 13.12 14.94
CA GLU A 392 14.79 13.44 16.23
C GLU A 392 14.72 12.25 17.19
N LYS A 393 14.69 11.01 16.67
CA LYS A 393 14.56 9.81 17.50
C LYS A 393 14.93 8.55 16.75
N GLY A 394 15.71 7.70 17.42
CA GLY A 394 16.19 6.40 16.93
C GLY A 394 16.89 6.48 15.58
N THR A 395 17.10 5.33 14.94
CA THR A 395 17.93 5.25 13.73
C THR A 395 17.12 5.44 12.46
N THR A 396 17.38 6.52 11.75
CA THR A 396 16.96 6.71 10.36
C THR A 396 17.98 6.06 9.43
N LEU A 397 17.51 5.20 8.54
CA LEU A 397 18.34 4.48 7.57
C LEU A 397 18.08 5.02 6.16
N ILE A 398 19.13 5.42 5.46
CA ILE A 398 19.13 5.78 4.04
C ILE A 398 20.21 4.95 3.37
N ASP A 399 19.78 3.96 2.60
CA ASP A 399 20.68 2.93 2.09
C ASP A 399 20.36 2.51 0.66
N HIS A 400 21.38 2.30 -0.18
CA HIS A 400 21.18 1.96 -1.59
C HIS A 400 20.29 2.94 -2.35
N CYS A 401 20.36 4.23 -2.03
CA CYS A 401 19.58 5.26 -2.72
C CYS A 401 20.43 6.00 -3.76
N THR A 402 19.78 6.54 -4.79
CA THR A 402 20.43 7.40 -5.79
C THR A 402 19.75 8.75 -5.85
N PHE A 403 20.53 9.80 -5.64
CA PHE A 403 20.09 11.19 -5.66
C PHE A 403 20.73 11.93 -6.83
N VAL A 404 19.90 12.51 -7.71
CA VAL A 404 20.36 13.23 -8.92
C VAL A 404 19.71 14.61 -8.94
N GLY A 405 20.51 15.68 -8.86
CA GLY A 405 19.93 17.01 -8.98
C GLY A 405 20.93 18.16 -9.02
N SER A 406 20.43 19.38 -9.16
CA SER A 406 21.21 20.59 -9.44
C SER A 406 21.21 21.60 -8.30
N GLY A 407 20.94 21.14 -7.06
CA GLY A 407 20.69 22.00 -5.91
C GLY A 407 21.84 22.99 -5.68
N ARG A 408 21.52 24.29 -5.70
CA ARG A 408 22.46 25.41 -5.45
C ARG A 408 23.18 25.30 -4.10
N TYR A 409 22.63 24.55 -3.15
CA TYR A 409 23.20 24.33 -1.81
C TYR A 409 23.56 22.87 -1.55
N GLY A 410 23.70 22.06 -2.61
CA GLY A 410 24.03 20.64 -2.59
C GLY A 410 22.87 19.73 -2.96
N VAL A 411 23.19 18.50 -3.39
CA VAL A 411 22.22 17.50 -3.88
C VAL A 411 21.47 16.83 -2.71
N VAL A 412 22.21 16.55 -1.64
CA VAL A 412 21.70 15.95 -0.41
C VAL A 412 22.09 16.84 0.75
N GLN A 413 21.12 17.22 1.58
CA GLN A 413 21.34 18.20 2.64
C GLN A 413 20.82 17.72 3.99
N PHE A 414 21.68 17.84 5.00
CA PHE A 414 21.36 17.64 6.40
C PHE A 414 21.73 18.90 7.18
N PRO A 415 20.90 19.97 7.10
CA PRO A 415 21.13 21.22 7.81
C PRO A 415 20.75 21.11 9.29
N MET A 416 21.43 20.24 10.04
CA MET A 416 21.03 19.87 11.40
C MET A 416 21.40 20.97 12.40
N GLY A 417 20.40 21.57 13.05
CA GLY A 417 20.58 22.52 14.16
C GLY A 417 20.83 23.98 13.77
N VAL A 418 20.36 24.42 12.60
CA VAL A 418 20.12 25.85 12.33
C VAL A 418 18.72 26.22 12.85
N GLY A 419 18.70 26.90 14.00
CA GLY A 419 17.54 27.36 14.77
C GLY A 419 16.24 27.66 14.02
N THR A 420 15.38 26.65 13.88
CA THR A 420 13.92 26.86 13.72
C THR A 420 13.09 25.85 14.50
N PHE A 421 13.62 24.66 14.83
CA PHE A 421 12.89 23.60 15.57
C PHE A 421 13.69 22.89 16.68
N GLY A 422 14.54 23.63 17.39
CA GLY A 422 15.21 23.17 18.61
C GLY A 422 16.72 23.01 18.45
N ASP A 423 17.44 23.44 19.49
CA ASP A 423 18.89 23.33 19.59
C ASP A 423 19.28 21.87 19.91
N ALA A 424 20.35 21.41 19.26
CA ALA A 424 20.95 20.08 19.37
C ALA A 424 20.13 18.90 18.82
N TRP A 425 20.84 17.84 18.41
CA TRP A 425 20.28 16.50 18.34
C TRP A 425 19.44 16.24 19.61
N PRO A 426 18.12 16.04 19.53
CA PRO A 426 17.39 15.52 20.67
C PRO A 426 18.02 14.18 21.05
N ALA A 427 18.35 13.99 22.33
CA ALA A 427 19.07 12.80 22.80
C ALA A 427 18.39 11.52 22.30
N GLY A 428 19.01 10.85 21.31
CA GLY A 428 18.59 9.53 20.82
C GLY A 428 18.27 9.39 19.34
N GLY A 429 18.37 10.43 18.50
CA GLY A 429 18.39 10.26 17.03
C GLY A 429 19.71 9.66 16.54
N ARG A 430 19.70 8.88 15.45
CA ARG A 430 20.89 8.44 14.71
C ARG A 430 20.62 8.41 13.21
N LEU A 431 21.59 8.80 12.37
CA LEU A 431 21.54 8.61 10.92
C LEU A 431 22.46 7.47 10.47
N VAL A 432 22.01 6.66 9.51
CA VAL A 432 22.86 5.75 8.74
C VAL A 432 22.65 6.09 7.26
N PHE A 433 23.71 6.56 6.59
CA PHE A 433 23.71 6.97 5.19
C PHE A 433 24.76 6.15 4.44
N THR A 434 24.38 5.00 3.90
CA THR A 434 25.34 4.03 3.32
C THR A 434 24.99 3.57 1.92
N ASN A 435 25.99 3.14 1.15
CA ASN A 435 25.78 2.50 -0.15
C ASN A 435 25.01 3.38 -1.16
N ASN A 436 25.07 4.72 -1.05
CA ASN A 436 24.28 5.62 -1.89
C ASN A 436 25.09 6.18 -3.07
N ILE A 437 24.41 6.60 -4.14
CA ILE A 437 24.97 7.48 -5.17
C ILE A 437 24.43 8.90 -5.00
N VAL A 438 25.33 9.88 -5.02
CA VAL A 438 24.99 11.30 -5.00
C VAL A 438 25.62 11.98 -6.22
N TYR A 439 24.77 12.38 -7.16
CA TYR A 439 25.17 12.97 -8.44
C TYR A 439 24.64 14.41 -8.59
N ALA A 440 25.57 15.37 -8.70
CA ALA A 440 25.22 16.76 -8.99
C ALA A 440 25.10 16.97 -10.51
N SER A 441 23.92 17.28 -11.03
CA SER A 441 23.67 17.41 -12.47
C SER A 441 24.02 18.78 -13.06
N ARG A 442 24.24 19.78 -12.20
CA ARG A 442 24.65 21.13 -12.60
C ARG A 442 25.65 21.68 -11.60
N VAL A 443 26.65 22.39 -12.13
CA VAL A 443 27.64 23.11 -11.36
C VAL A 443 27.57 24.54 -11.86
N ASP A 444 27.03 25.46 -11.06
CA ASP A 444 26.98 26.88 -11.41
C ASP A 444 28.31 27.60 -11.08
N GLY A 445 29.26 26.85 -10.50
CA GLY A 445 30.59 27.34 -10.16
C GLY A 445 30.64 28.03 -8.80
N SER A 446 29.53 28.02 -8.05
CA SER A 446 29.49 28.58 -6.70
C SER A 446 30.16 27.65 -5.68
N THR A 447 30.60 28.22 -4.55
CA THR A 447 31.18 27.43 -3.45
C THR A 447 30.16 26.56 -2.71
N ALA A 448 28.88 26.65 -3.10
CA ALA A 448 27.78 25.89 -2.55
C ALA A 448 27.46 24.59 -3.32
N ASP A 449 28.16 24.36 -4.44
CA ASP A 449 28.12 23.12 -5.23
C ASP A 449 28.89 22.00 -4.50
N ALA A 450 28.18 21.21 -3.71
CA ALA A 450 28.70 19.97 -3.12
C ALA A 450 27.77 18.79 -3.40
N GLY A 451 28.31 17.57 -3.43
CA GLY A 451 27.48 16.37 -3.51
C GLY A 451 26.55 16.29 -2.30
N VAL A 452 27.14 16.20 -1.11
CA VAL A 452 26.42 16.20 0.16
C VAL A 452 26.86 17.34 1.07
N VAL A 453 25.89 17.90 1.81
CA VAL A 453 26.13 18.93 2.82
C VAL A 453 25.70 18.45 4.20
N TRP A 454 26.67 18.42 5.11
CA TRP A 454 26.50 18.09 6.51
C TRP A 454 26.65 19.34 7.38
N GLN A 455 25.62 19.72 8.13
CA GLN A 455 25.76 20.76 9.14
C GLN A 455 25.43 20.15 10.49
N PHE A 456 26.42 20.14 11.38
CA PHE A 456 26.30 19.56 12.71
C PHE A 456 26.22 20.65 13.77
N SER A 457 25.39 20.42 14.79
CA SER A 457 25.20 21.31 15.94
C SER A 457 26.05 20.95 17.15
N ASN A 458 26.86 19.89 17.06
CA ASN A 458 27.82 19.45 18.07
C ASN A 458 28.81 18.43 17.44
N THR A 459 29.68 17.84 18.26
CA THR A 459 30.66 16.82 17.86
C THR A 459 30.24 15.39 18.22
N SER A 460 28.94 15.06 18.32
CA SER A 460 28.51 13.70 18.66
C SER A 460 28.59 12.75 17.46
N ASN A 461 29.01 11.50 17.68
CA ASN A 461 29.11 10.43 16.67
C ASN A 461 27.74 9.79 16.36
N ASP A 462 26.67 10.59 16.29
CA ASP A 462 25.31 10.09 16.11
C ASP A 462 24.96 9.86 14.62
N PHE A 463 25.96 9.67 13.75
CA PHE A 463 25.74 9.27 12.37
C PHE A 463 26.78 8.25 11.89
N THR A 464 26.42 7.49 10.86
CA THR A 464 27.33 6.62 10.11
C THR A 464 27.17 6.96 8.63
N ALA A 465 28.27 7.22 7.94
CA ALA A 465 28.25 7.51 6.51
C ALA A 465 29.43 6.80 5.84
N ASP A 466 29.16 5.82 4.98
CA ASP A 466 30.22 5.05 4.33
C ASP A 466 29.74 4.31 3.08
N HIS A 467 30.68 3.85 2.25
CA HIS A 467 30.41 3.16 0.98
C HIS A 467 29.53 3.96 0.01
N ASN A 468 29.58 5.30 0.09
CA ASN A 468 28.84 6.18 -0.81
C ASN A 468 29.69 6.54 -2.03
N LEU A 469 29.06 6.75 -3.18
CA LEU A 469 29.69 7.26 -4.38
C LEU A 469 29.21 8.70 -4.65
N PHE A 470 30.15 9.63 -4.64
CA PHE A 470 29.87 11.04 -4.92
C PHE A 470 30.43 11.44 -6.27
N TYR A 471 29.65 12.23 -7.02
CA TYR A 471 30.15 12.83 -8.23
C TYR A 471 29.56 14.22 -8.48
N VAL A 472 30.46 15.14 -8.77
CA VAL A 472 30.16 16.53 -9.13
C VAL A 472 30.93 16.81 -10.42
N PRO A 473 30.29 16.66 -11.60
CA PRO A 473 30.94 16.80 -12.90
C PRO A 473 31.65 18.15 -13.04
N GLY A 474 32.89 18.14 -13.54
CA GLY A 474 33.68 19.36 -13.72
C GLY A 474 34.24 19.97 -12.43
N GLN A 475 34.04 19.31 -11.27
CA GLN A 475 34.65 19.69 -10.00
C GLN A 475 35.60 18.61 -9.49
N GLY A 476 36.57 18.99 -8.66
CA GLY A 476 37.46 18.05 -8.01
C GLY A 476 36.78 17.28 -6.86
N SER A 477 37.39 16.17 -6.44
CA SER A 477 36.87 15.31 -5.36
C SER A 477 36.62 16.04 -4.04
N ALA A 478 37.32 17.14 -3.77
CA ALA A 478 37.09 17.98 -2.60
C ALA A 478 35.65 18.53 -2.49
N ARG A 479 34.91 18.61 -3.61
CA ARG A 479 33.49 19.05 -3.63
C ARG A 479 32.50 17.92 -3.37
N ALA A 480 32.94 16.70 -3.12
CA ALA A 480 32.05 15.60 -2.76
C ALA A 480 31.28 15.90 -1.46
N ILE A 481 32.00 16.34 -0.42
CA ILE A 481 31.47 16.51 0.92
C ILE A 481 31.77 17.93 1.39
N ARG A 482 30.73 18.65 1.79
CA ARG A 482 30.85 19.91 2.53
C ARG A 482 30.31 19.73 3.93
N TRP A 483 31.06 20.14 4.94
CA TRP A 483 30.67 19.93 6.34
C TRP A 483 31.02 21.10 7.26
N SER A 484 30.27 21.26 8.34
CA SER A 484 30.52 22.29 9.36
C SER A 484 30.07 21.84 10.75
N ILE A 485 30.69 22.39 11.79
CA ILE A 485 30.28 22.24 13.20
C ILE A 485 29.86 23.64 13.73
N ASN A 486 28.75 23.71 14.48
CA ASN A 486 28.27 24.89 15.22
C ASN A 486 28.18 26.20 14.41
N THR A 487 27.46 26.19 13.28
CA THR A 487 27.25 27.33 12.37
C THR A 487 28.51 28.13 11.95
N GLY A 488 29.71 27.64 12.29
CA GLY A 488 31.00 28.20 11.92
C GLY A 488 31.38 27.92 10.47
N GLY A 489 32.61 28.26 10.08
CA GLY A 489 33.10 28.09 8.71
C GLY A 489 32.95 26.65 8.19
N SER A 490 32.41 26.51 6.97
CA SER A 490 32.26 25.20 6.31
C SER A 490 33.56 24.75 5.66
N THR A 491 33.88 23.46 5.77
CA THR A 491 35.04 22.82 5.16
C THR A 491 34.62 21.85 4.07
N ASN A 492 35.43 21.75 3.03
CA ASN A 492 35.26 20.79 1.94
C ASN A 492 36.17 19.58 2.16
N SER A 493 35.73 18.40 1.72
CA SER A 493 36.48 17.15 1.85
C SER A 493 36.21 16.25 0.65
N ALA A 494 37.27 15.59 0.18
CA ALA A 494 37.11 14.38 -0.61
C ALA A 494 36.66 13.21 0.30
N PRO A 495 36.05 12.15 -0.26
CA PRO A 495 35.79 10.92 0.48
C PRO A 495 37.08 10.09 0.64
N GLY A 496 37.11 9.20 1.63
CA GLY A 496 38.19 8.23 1.84
C GLY A 496 39.11 8.51 3.03
N VAL A 497 39.90 7.47 3.37
CA VAL A 497 40.82 7.48 4.51
C VAL A 497 41.82 8.63 4.44
N GLY A 498 42.00 9.33 5.56
CA GLY A 498 42.96 10.43 5.71
C GLY A 498 42.47 11.79 5.17
N GLN A 499 41.27 11.85 4.57
CA GLN A 499 40.65 13.11 4.18
C GLN A 499 40.14 13.89 5.41
N PRO A 500 39.93 15.22 5.31
CA PRO A 500 39.50 16.04 6.44
C PRO A 500 38.25 15.52 7.16
N PHE A 501 37.22 15.09 6.40
CA PHE A 501 35.99 14.56 6.99
C PHE A 501 36.22 13.23 7.73
N HIS A 502 36.91 12.27 7.09
CA HIS A 502 37.26 10.99 7.70
C HIS A 502 38.11 11.17 8.97
N THR A 503 39.06 12.10 8.95
CA THR A 503 39.91 12.39 10.13
C THR A 503 39.10 12.98 11.29
N ALA A 504 38.09 13.78 10.98
CA ALA A 504 37.23 14.40 12.00
C ALA A 504 36.25 13.41 12.63
N TRP A 505 35.73 12.45 11.87
CA TRP A 505 34.60 11.61 12.31
C TRP A 505 34.88 10.11 12.36
N GLY A 506 35.92 9.62 11.67
CA GLY A 506 36.19 8.19 11.49
C GLY A 506 35.24 7.48 10.50
N GLU A 507 34.42 8.25 9.79
CA GLU A 507 33.44 7.80 8.80
C GLU A 507 33.99 7.98 7.36
N GLU A 508 33.30 7.46 6.34
CA GLU A 508 33.60 7.64 4.91
C GLU A 508 34.93 6.99 4.43
N GLY A 509 35.39 5.95 5.12
CA GLY A 509 36.64 5.26 4.81
C GLY A 509 36.62 4.47 3.49
N ASN A 510 35.45 3.98 3.09
CA ASN A 510 35.24 3.16 1.88
C ASN A 510 34.48 3.90 0.78
N SER A 511 33.93 5.08 1.08
CA SER A 511 33.30 5.95 0.09
C SER A 511 34.27 6.42 -0.98
N ARG A 512 33.73 6.69 -2.18
CA ARG A 512 34.50 6.97 -3.39
C ARG A 512 34.02 8.26 -4.05
N TRP A 513 34.93 8.86 -4.81
CA TRP A 513 34.59 9.90 -5.77
C TRP A 513 34.85 9.38 -7.18
N GLY A 514 33.91 9.61 -8.09
CA GLY A 514 34.08 9.26 -9.50
C GLY A 514 32.75 9.21 -10.24
N ASP A 515 32.83 9.30 -11.56
CA ASP A 515 31.66 9.25 -12.42
C ASP A 515 30.94 7.90 -12.24
N PRO A 516 29.65 7.83 -11.85
CA PRO A 516 28.92 6.57 -11.77
C PRO A 516 28.75 5.89 -13.13
N LEU A 517 29.06 6.56 -14.24
CA LEU A 517 28.93 6.06 -15.60
C LEU A 517 27.51 5.55 -15.90
N PHE A 518 26.49 6.33 -15.53
CA PHE A 518 25.11 6.02 -15.87
C PHE A 518 24.92 5.79 -17.37
N GLN A 519 23.99 4.89 -17.74
CA GLN A 519 23.66 4.58 -19.13
C GLN A 519 23.17 5.82 -19.89
N SER A 520 22.24 6.59 -19.30
CA SER A 520 21.72 7.81 -19.89
C SER A 520 21.26 8.81 -18.83
N LEU A 521 21.72 10.05 -18.96
CA LEU A 521 21.27 11.19 -18.15
C LEU A 521 20.32 12.11 -18.92
N SER A 522 19.86 11.70 -20.10
CA SER A 522 19.00 12.52 -20.95
C SER A 522 17.57 12.57 -20.42
N TRP A 523 17.02 13.79 -20.32
CA TRP A 523 15.61 14.00 -20.05
C TRP A 523 14.74 13.65 -21.27
N PRO A 524 13.48 13.20 -21.09
CA PRO A 524 12.80 12.98 -19.81
C PRO A 524 13.03 11.59 -19.19
N SER A 525 13.72 10.67 -19.86
CA SER A 525 13.84 9.27 -19.43
C SER A 525 15.30 8.95 -19.12
N MET A 526 15.73 9.28 -17.90
CA MET A 526 17.04 8.90 -17.40
C MET A 526 17.10 7.39 -17.15
N ASP A 527 18.23 6.79 -17.54
CA ASP A 527 18.58 5.41 -17.19
C ASP A 527 19.83 5.46 -16.31
N LEU A 528 19.62 5.21 -15.02
CA LEU A 528 20.64 5.30 -13.99
C LEU A 528 21.36 3.96 -13.77
N ALA A 529 21.15 2.95 -14.61
CA ALA A 529 21.95 1.74 -14.54
C ALA A 529 23.44 2.05 -14.75
N LEU A 530 24.33 1.35 -14.05
CA LEU A 530 25.76 1.58 -14.11
C LEU A 530 26.36 0.88 -15.34
N ARG A 531 27.21 1.58 -16.10
CA ARG A 531 27.99 0.98 -17.19
C ARG A 531 29.23 0.25 -16.65
N PRO A 532 29.76 -0.74 -17.39
CA PRO A 532 31.03 -1.38 -17.07
C PRO A 532 32.14 -0.34 -16.84
N GLY A 533 32.94 -0.54 -15.78
CA GLY A 533 33.98 0.39 -15.36
C GLY A 533 33.51 1.45 -14.36
N SER A 534 32.23 1.47 -14.00
CA SER A 534 31.73 2.35 -12.95
C SER A 534 32.43 2.06 -11.61
N PRO A 535 32.89 3.08 -10.87
CA PRO A 535 33.45 2.91 -9.52
C PRO A 535 32.41 2.47 -8.50
N GLY A 536 31.12 2.49 -8.85
CA GLY A 536 30.02 2.04 -8.01
C GLY A 536 29.71 0.54 -8.09
N ILE A 537 30.24 -0.17 -9.10
CA ILE A 537 29.99 -1.61 -9.25
C ILE A 537 30.71 -2.38 -8.14
N GLY A 538 29.96 -3.23 -7.43
CA GLY A 538 30.45 -4.03 -6.30
C GLY A 538 31.04 -3.22 -5.13
N ALA A 539 30.69 -1.93 -5.04
CA ALA A 539 31.29 -1.01 -4.08
C ALA A 539 30.49 -0.87 -2.77
N ALA A 540 29.30 -1.49 -2.68
CA ALA A 540 28.51 -1.49 -1.46
C ALA A 540 29.16 -2.40 -0.40
N SER A 541 28.79 -2.17 0.86
CA SER A 541 29.33 -2.91 2.01
C SER A 541 28.99 -4.40 2.04
N ASP A 542 27.98 -4.83 1.28
CA ASP A 542 27.59 -6.23 1.05
C ASP A 542 28.13 -6.80 -0.28
N GLY A 543 28.92 -6.02 -1.02
CA GLY A 543 29.50 -6.41 -2.30
C GLY A 543 28.57 -6.21 -3.49
N THR A 544 27.38 -5.63 -3.33
CA THR A 544 26.53 -5.23 -4.46
C THR A 544 26.94 -3.87 -5.04
N ASP A 545 26.25 -3.45 -6.09
CA ASP A 545 26.40 -2.11 -6.65
C ASP A 545 25.83 -1.07 -5.67
N VAL A 546 26.48 0.08 -5.55
CA VAL A 546 25.94 1.20 -4.77
C VAL A 546 24.81 1.91 -5.52
N GLY A 547 23.92 2.50 -4.74
CA GLY A 547 22.77 3.25 -5.22
C GLY A 547 21.68 2.39 -5.82
N ALA A 548 20.53 3.02 -6.02
CA ALA A 548 19.44 2.45 -6.77
C ALA A 548 19.49 2.93 -8.22
N TYR A 549 19.00 2.12 -9.13
CA TYR A 549 18.71 2.58 -10.47
C TYR A 549 17.30 2.14 -10.82
N TRP A 550 16.57 3.02 -11.50
CA TRP A 550 15.22 2.71 -11.96
C TRP A 550 15.30 1.76 -13.14
N ASN A 551 15.60 0.51 -12.86
CA ASN A 551 15.40 -0.57 -13.80
C ASN A 551 14.08 -1.23 -13.43
N ARG A 552 12.97 -0.71 -13.97
CA ARG A 552 11.89 -1.63 -14.30
C ARG A 552 12.39 -2.49 -15.45
N GLY A 553 13.23 -3.48 -15.12
CA GLY A 553 13.00 -4.78 -15.72
C GLY A 553 11.52 -5.10 -15.49
N PRO A 554 10.82 -5.72 -16.45
CA PRO A 554 9.48 -6.22 -16.17
C PRO A 554 9.54 -6.98 -14.84
N ASP A 555 8.54 -6.80 -13.97
CA ASP A 555 8.41 -7.74 -12.88
C ASP A 555 8.34 -9.14 -13.51
N VAL A 556 9.27 -10.00 -13.11
CA VAL A 556 9.45 -11.36 -13.61
C VAL A 556 9.09 -12.41 -12.55
N THR A 557 8.66 -11.98 -11.36
CA THR A 557 8.39 -12.86 -10.23
C THR A 557 6.97 -13.37 -10.33
N ALA A 558 6.79 -14.49 -11.03
CA ALA A 558 5.48 -15.07 -11.16
C ALA A 558 4.82 -15.46 -9.81
N PRO A 559 3.47 -15.54 -9.77
CA PRO A 559 2.75 -16.11 -8.65
C PRO A 559 3.17 -17.54 -8.34
N ALA A 560 3.01 -17.95 -7.08
CA ALA A 560 3.26 -19.32 -6.68
C ALA A 560 2.28 -20.29 -7.36
N ALA A 561 2.73 -21.53 -7.62
CA ALA A 561 1.86 -22.58 -8.09
C ALA A 561 0.85 -22.98 -6.99
N VAL A 562 -0.41 -23.11 -7.36
CA VAL A 562 -1.45 -23.64 -6.47
C VAL A 562 -1.28 -25.15 -6.34
N GLY A 563 -0.99 -25.63 -5.14
CA GLY A 563 -0.70 -27.05 -4.88
C GLY A 563 -1.88 -27.86 -4.34
N ASP A 564 -2.99 -27.22 -4.00
CA ASP A 564 -4.09 -27.78 -3.22
C ASP A 564 -5.47 -27.59 -3.88
N LEU A 565 -5.52 -27.43 -5.21
CA LEU A 565 -6.79 -27.35 -5.93
C LEU A 565 -7.59 -28.66 -5.75
N ALA A 566 -8.83 -28.54 -5.29
CA ALA A 566 -9.70 -29.68 -5.03
C ALA A 566 -11.18 -29.37 -5.28
N PHE A 567 -11.98 -30.42 -5.48
CA PHE A 567 -13.43 -30.35 -5.44
C PHE A 567 -13.92 -30.38 -3.99
N ALA A 568 -14.40 -29.25 -3.48
CA ALA A 568 -14.95 -29.13 -2.13
C ALA A 568 -16.37 -29.69 -2.03
N GLN A 569 -17.17 -29.54 -3.10
CA GLN A 569 -18.52 -30.09 -3.22
C GLN A 569 -18.77 -30.54 -4.65
N VAL A 570 -19.53 -31.63 -4.82
CA VAL A 570 -19.91 -32.18 -6.13
C VAL A 570 -21.40 -32.48 -6.11
N HIS A 571 -22.09 -32.04 -7.16
CA HIS A 571 -23.51 -32.30 -7.40
C HIS A 571 -23.68 -33.01 -8.75
N ASP A 572 -24.91 -33.21 -9.20
CA ASP A 572 -25.23 -33.83 -10.49
C ASP A 572 -24.88 -32.90 -11.68
N ARG A 573 -25.09 -31.59 -11.54
CA ARG A 573 -24.87 -30.60 -12.62
C ARG A 573 -23.97 -29.42 -12.25
N SER A 574 -23.38 -29.44 -11.07
CA SER A 574 -22.47 -28.40 -10.60
C SER A 574 -21.42 -28.96 -9.64
N ALA A 575 -20.38 -28.18 -9.41
CA ALA A 575 -19.39 -28.50 -8.39
C ALA A 575 -18.78 -27.21 -7.83
N VAL A 576 -18.24 -27.27 -6.61
CA VAL A 576 -17.52 -26.17 -5.99
C VAL A 576 -16.06 -26.57 -5.85
N LEU A 577 -15.17 -25.79 -6.45
CA LEU A 577 -13.72 -25.91 -6.31
C LEU A 577 -13.25 -25.12 -5.08
N SER A 578 -12.15 -25.54 -4.47
CA SER A 578 -11.42 -24.78 -3.46
C SER A 578 -9.91 -24.93 -3.61
N TRP A 579 -9.17 -23.87 -3.26
CA TRP A 579 -7.69 -23.84 -3.29
C TRP A 579 -7.14 -22.71 -2.40
N THR A 580 -5.84 -22.71 -2.13
CA THR A 580 -5.13 -21.59 -1.49
C THR A 580 -4.69 -20.58 -2.55
N ALA A 581 -5.15 -19.33 -2.44
CA ALA A 581 -4.84 -18.27 -3.37
C ALA A 581 -3.34 -17.89 -3.33
N PRO A 582 -2.63 -17.90 -4.47
CA PRO A 582 -1.24 -17.47 -4.53
C PRO A 582 -1.13 -15.94 -4.37
N GLY A 583 0.09 -15.47 -4.20
CA GLY A 583 0.43 -14.05 -4.22
C GLY A 583 0.66 -13.54 -5.64
N ASP A 584 0.93 -12.25 -5.74
CA ASP A 584 1.49 -11.55 -6.89
C ASP A 584 2.94 -12.02 -7.11
N ASP A 585 3.78 -11.77 -6.11
CA ASP A 585 5.17 -12.20 -6.04
C ASP A 585 5.24 -13.49 -5.18
N ALA A 586 5.24 -14.67 -5.82
CA ALA A 586 5.13 -15.96 -5.14
C ALA A 586 3.87 -16.07 -4.23
N TRP A 587 4.02 -15.97 -2.92
CA TRP A 587 2.93 -16.02 -1.93
C TRP A 587 2.61 -14.64 -1.32
N SER A 588 3.21 -13.55 -1.81
CA SER A 588 2.97 -12.20 -1.33
C SER A 588 2.13 -11.38 -2.32
N GLY A 589 1.20 -10.56 -1.85
CA GLY A 589 0.32 -9.77 -2.72
C GLY A 589 -0.86 -10.57 -3.27
N SER A 590 -1.42 -10.20 -4.41
CA SER A 590 -2.48 -11.00 -5.04
C SER A 590 -2.44 -10.92 -6.55
N VAL A 591 -2.81 -12.05 -7.15
CA VAL A 591 -2.98 -12.21 -8.58
C VAL A 591 -4.12 -11.34 -9.13
N VAL A 592 -4.08 -11.08 -10.43
CA VAL A 592 -5.02 -10.20 -11.15
C VAL A 592 -5.93 -10.97 -12.09
N GLU A 593 -5.58 -12.21 -12.39
CA GLU A 593 -6.34 -13.09 -13.27
C GLU A 593 -6.07 -14.55 -12.92
N TYR A 594 -7.09 -15.39 -13.09
CA TYR A 594 -6.93 -16.84 -13.14
C TYR A 594 -7.32 -17.32 -14.53
N GLU A 595 -6.60 -18.32 -15.03
CA GLU A 595 -7.05 -19.15 -16.14
C GLU A 595 -7.43 -20.50 -15.55
N LEU A 596 -8.71 -20.85 -15.60
CA LEU A 596 -9.26 -22.12 -15.14
C LEU A 596 -9.67 -22.94 -16.36
N ARG A 597 -9.27 -24.20 -16.44
CA ARG A 597 -9.61 -25.10 -17.55
C ARG A 597 -10.18 -26.42 -17.05
N ILE A 598 -11.08 -26.99 -17.84
CA ILE A 598 -11.84 -28.20 -17.54
C ILE A 598 -11.84 -29.18 -18.74
N SER A 599 -11.84 -30.47 -18.45
CA SER A 599 -11.92 -31.55 -19.45
C SER A 599 -12.74 -32.73 -18.93
N THR A 600 -13.39 -33.46 -19.83
CA THR A 600 -14.04 -34.77 -19.55
C THR A 600 -13.13 -35.96 -19.85
N SER A 601 -11.87 -35.70 -20.22
CA SER A 601 -10.82 -36.70 -20.36
C SER A 601 -9.62 -36.31 -19.49
N PRO A 602 -8.84 -37.28 -18.97
CA PRO A 602 -7.64 -37.00 -18.20
C PRO A 602 -6.68 -36.09 -18.97
N PHE A 603 -6.07 -35.13 -18.27
CA PHE A 603 -4.96 -34.32 -18.78
C PHE A 603 -3.97 -34.05 -17.65
N SER A 604 -2.70 -33.86 -18.03
CA SER A 604 -1.62 -33.44 -17.14
C SER A 604 -1.43 -31.91 -17.15
N ALA A 605 -0.69 -31.36 -16.20
CA ALA A 605 -0.37 -29.93 -16.18
C ALA A 605 0.30 -29.44 -17.49
N ALA A 606 1.06 -30.31 -18.18
CA ALA A 606 1.68 -29.98 -19.47
C ALA A 606 0.65 -29.87 -20.62
N GLU A 607 -0.48 -30.54 -20.49
CA GLU A 607 -1.58 -30.55 -21.47
C GLU A 607 -2.66 -29.51 -21.16
N PHE A 608 -2.43 -28.66 -20.15
CA PHE A 608 -3.38 -27.64 -19.68
C PHE A 608 -3.99 -26.82 -20.82
N ALA A 609 -3.19 -26.39 -21.80
CA ALA A 609 -3.64 -25.58 -22.92
C ALA A 609 -4.61 -26.30 -23.88
N LEU A 610 -4.73 -27.63 -23.80
CA LEU A 610 -5.66 -28.44 -24.60
C LEU A 610 -7.05 -28.56 -23.94
N ALA A 611 -7.15 -28.35 -22.63
CA ALA A 611 -8.42 -28.38 -21.91
C ALA A 611 -9.26 -27.12 -22.20
N THR A 612 -10.58 -27.24 -22.03
CA THR A 612 -11.52 -26.16 -22.34
C THR A 612 -11.47 -25.05 -21.29
N PRO A 613 -11.28 -23.77 -21.67
CA PRO A 613 -11.36 -22.64 -20.73
C PRO A 613 -12.74 -22.50 -20.10
N VAL A 614 -12.76 -22.26 -18.79
CA VAL A 614 -13.99 -21.95 -18.04
C VAL A 614 -14.24 -20.45 -18.11
N SER A 615 -15.44 -20.05 -18.55
CA SER A 615 -15.85 -18.65 -18.64
C SER A 615 -17.18 -18.41 -17.92
N PRO A 616 -17.28 -17.40 -17.03
CA PRO A 616 -16.20 -16.49 -16.61
C PRO A 616 -15.18 -17.19 -15.69
N ALA A 617 -13.90 -16.83 -15.79
CA ALA A 617 -12.88 -17.35 -14.88
C ALA A 617 -13.10 -16.91 -13.42
N PRO A 618 -12.48 -17.59 -12.43
CA PRO A 618 -12.51 -17.13 -11.05
C PRO A 618 -11.99 -15.70 -10.91
N ALA A 619 -12.76 -14.82 -10.27
CA ALA A 619 -12.28 -13.49 -9.93
C ALA A 619 -11.20 -13.60 -8.84
N PRO A 620 -10.08 -12.87 -8.92
CA PRO A 620 -9.06 -12.90 -7.87
C PRO A 620 -9.60 -12.53 -6.49
N GLY A 621 -9.19 -13.26 -5.46
CA GLY A 621 -9.50 -12.95 -4.06
C GLY A 621 -8.43 -12.06 -3.41
N THR A 622 -8.50 -11.91 -2.08
CA THR A 622 -7.37 -11.41 -1.29
C THR A 622 -6.28 -12.48 -1.30
N GLY A 623 -5.31 -12.36 -2.20
CA GLY A 623 -4.21 -13.31 -2.37
C GLY A 623 -3.26 -13.36 -1.17
N GLY A 624 -2.31 -14.28 -1.25
CA GLY A 624 -1.27 -14.46 -0.24
C GLY A 624 -1.60 -15.47 0.87
N GLY A 625 -2.24 -16.59 0.51
CA GLY A 625 -2.49 -17.71 1.42
C GLY A 625 -3.92 -17.88 1.93
N GLY A 626 -4.88 -17.06 1.46
CA GLY A 626 -6.30 -17.21 1.78
C GLY A 626 -6.97 -18.34 0.98
N THR A 627 -7.93 -19.04 1.58
CA THR A 627 -8.74 -20.03 0.85
C THR A 627 -9.69 -19.33 -0.12
N GLN A 628 -9.71 -19.80 -1.36
CA GLN A 628 -10.58 -19.33 -2.42
C GLN A 628 -11.47 -20.47 -2.92
N SER A 629 -12.63 -20.13 -3.49
CA SER A 629 -13.58 -21.09 -4.02
C SER A 629 -14.25 -20.60 -5.30
N TYR A 630 -14.68 -21.52 -6.16
CA TYR A 630 -15.37 -21.20 -7.42
C TYR A 630 -16.42 -22.26 -7.76
N ALA A 631 -17.62 -21.83 -8.17
CA ALA A 631 -18.70 -22.72 -8.56
C ALA A 631 -18.69 -23.00 -10.07
N LEU A 632 -18.40 -24.26 -10.44
CA LEU A 632 -18.59 -24.79 -11.77
C LEU A 632 -20.06 -25.14 -11.99
N LEU A 633 -20.65 -24.65 -13.08
CA LEU A 633 -22.05 -24.85 -13.43
C LEU A 633 -22.17 -25.51 -14.80
N GLY A 634 -23.30 -26.18 -15.05
CA GLY A 634 -23.61 -26.74 -16.38
C GLY A 634 -22.90 -28.07 -16.68
N LEU A 635 -22.54 -28.83 -15.65
CA LEU A 635 -21.91 -30.13 -15.79
C LEU A 635 -22.93 -31.22 -16.17
N GLN A 636 -22.47 -32.29 -16.82
CA GLN A 636 -23.27 -33.48 -17.11
C GLN A 636 -23.27 -34.42 -15.90
N PRO A 637 -24.42 -35.00 -15.50
CA PRO A 637 -24.49 -36.02 -14.46
C PRO A 637 -23.66 -37.26 -14.77
N GLY A 638 -23.15 -37.95 -13.73
CA GLY A 638 -22.37 -39.19 -13.85
C GLY A 638 -21.07 -39.07 -14.66
N THR A 639 -20.54 -37.86 -14.83
CA THR A 639 -19.42 -37.57 -15.74
C THR A 639 -18.18 -37.16 -14.94
N ALA A 640 -17.04 -37.75 -15.30
CA ALA A 640 -15.75 -37.39 -14.70
C ALA A 640 -15.22 -36.09 -15.31
N TYR A 641 -14.73 -35.21 -14.44
CA TYR A 641 -14.14 -33.92 -14.81
C TYR A 641 -12.75 -33.76 -14.20
N TRP A 642 -11.81 -33.34 -15.03
CA TRP A 642 -10.47 -32.92 -14.65
C TRP A 642 -10.39 -31.40 -14.73
N VAL A 643 -9.79 -30.76 -13.73
CA VAL A 643 -9.71 -29.30 -13.63
C VAL A 643 -8.33 -28.89 -13.14
N ALA A 644 -7.78 -27.84 -13.74
CA ALA A 644 -6.56 -27.19 -13.30
C ALA A 644 -6.66 -25.68 -13.50
N LEU A 645 -5.81 -24.91 -12.83
CA LEU A 645 -5.72 -23.47 -13.00
C LEU A 645 -4.28 -22.96 -13.00
N ARG A 646 -4.10 -21.74 -13.51
CA ARG A 646 -2.90 -20.92 -13.24
C ARG A 646 -3.32 -19.49 -12.95
N ALA A 647 -2.46 -18.75 -12.28
CA ALA A 647 -2.73 -17.39 -11.85
C ALA A 647 -1.76 -16.41 -12.50
N ARG A 648 -2.18 -15.17 -12.71
CA ARG A 648 -1.38 -14.12 -13.35
C ARG A 648 -1.23 -12.93 -12.43
N ASP A 649 -0.05 -12.36 -12.34
CA ASP A 649 0.22 -11.13 -11.58
C ASP A 649 -0.10 -9.85 -12.38
N ASP A 650 0.12 -8.69 -11.75
CA ASP A 650 -0.16 -7.40 -12.38
C ASP A 650 0.80 -7.00 -13.50
N ALA A 651 1.99 -7.61 -13.53
CA ALA A 651 3.01 -7.46 -14.55
C ALA A 651 2.81 -8.38 -15.77
N GLY A 652 1.96 -9.39 -15.62
CA GLY A 652 1.55 -10.31 -16.65
C GLY A 652 2.25 -11.67 -16.64
N ASN A 653 3.05 -11.99 -15.62
CA ASN A 653 3.64 -13.32 -15.47
C ASN A 653 2.60 -14.32 -15.00
N TRP A 654 2.69 -15.53 -15.57
CA TRP A 654 1.83 -16.64 -15.19
C TRP A 654 2.54 -17.57 -14.21
N SER A 655 1.82 -18.01 -13.19
CA SER A 655 2.23 -19.09 -12.33
C SER A 655 2.46 -20.37 -13.14
N PRO A 656 3.24 -21.32 -12.60
CA PRO A 656 3.10 -22.71 -13.02
C PRO A 656 1.65 -23.19 -12.84
N VAL A 657 1.22 -24.15 -13.66
CA VAL A 657 -0.11 -24.77 -13.56
C VAL A 657 -0.25 -25.50 -12.22
N SER A 658 -1.44 -25.46 -11.64
CA SER A 658 -1.78 -26.16 -10.40
C SER A 658 -1.64 -27.67 -10.51
N ASN A 659 -1.85 -28.38 -9.40
CA ASN A 659 -2.24 -29.79 -9.48
C ASN A 659 -3.55 -29.95 -10.29
N VAL A 660 -3.75 -31.13 -10.89
CA VAL A 660 -5.00 -31.47 -11.60
C VAL A 660 -5.96 -32.12 -10.60
N ALA A 661 -7.08 -31.45 -10.33
CA ALA A 661 -8.17 -31.99 -9.51
C ALA A 661 -9.10 -32.86 -10.37
N VAL A 662 -9.65 -33.93 -9.79
CA VAL A 662 -10.59 -34.83 -10.47
C VAL A 662 -11.79 -35.14 -9.58
N ALA A 663 -12.99 -35.17 -10.18
CA ALA A 663 -14.20 -35.65 -9.54
C ALA A 663 -15.22 -36.15 -10.57
N THR A 664 -16.14 -37.02 -10.14
CA THR A 664 -17.28 -37.49 -10.94
C THR A 664 -18.56 -36.90 -10.38
N THR A 665 -19.34 -36.21 -11.21
CA THR A 665 -20.66 -35.69 -10.81
C THR A 665 -21.60 -36.80 -10.41
N HIS A 666 -22.54 -36.49 -9.51
CA HIS A 666 -23.56 -37.46 -9.12
C HIS A 666 -24.44 -37.83 -10.32
N LEU A 667 -25.05 -39.03 -10.27
CA LEU A 667 -26.10 -39.37 -11.22
C LEU A 667 -27.28 -38.40 -11.06
N GLN A 668 -28.01 -38.17 -12.15
CA GLN A 668 -29.21 -37.34 -12.09
C GLN A 668 -30.20 -37.93 -11.11
N ASP A 669 -30.78 -37.10 -10.24
CA ASP A 669 -31.90 -37.54 -9.41
C ASP A 669 -33.13 -37.74 -10.31
N THR A 670 -33.54 -39.00 -10.45
CA THR A 670 -34.75 -39.40 -11.17
C THR A 670 -35.84 -39.88 -10.21
N THR A 671 -35.67 -39.70 -8.91
CA THR A 671 -36.62 -40.16 -7.90
C THR A 671 -37.73 -39.12 -7.76
N PRO A 672 -38.96 -39.39 -8.23
CA PRO A 672 -40.06 -38.45 -8.01
C PRO A 672 -40.38 -38.35 -6.52
N PRO A 673 -40.90 -37.21 -6.05
CA PRO A 673 -41.45 -37.10 -4.70
C PRO A 673 -42.56 -38.12 -4.47
N ASP A 674 -42.71 -38.57 -3.23
CA ASP A 674 -43.81 -39.45 -2.85
C ASP A 674 -45.17 -38.79 -3.13
N SER A 675 -46.15 -39.61 -3.55
CA SER A 675 -47.53 -39.17 -3.73
C SER A 675 -48.11 -38.65 -2.41
N ILE A 676 -48.86 -37.55 -2.44
CA ILE A 676 -49.62 -37.05 -1.28
C ILE A 676 -50.68 -38.10 -0.91
N LYS A 677 -50.63 -38.62 0.33
CA LYS A 677 -51.52 -39.71 0.82
C LYS A 677 -52.63 -39.24 1.75
N ASP A 678 -52.56 -38.01 2.21
CA ASP A 678 -53.34 -37.47 3.33
C ASP A 678 -54.14 -36.21 2.96
N LEU A 679 -54.37 -35.99 1.65
CA LEU A 679 -55.21 -34.89 1.19
C LEU A 679 -56.68 -35.17 1.55
N SER A 680 -57.11 -34.68 2.72
CA SER A 680 -58.51 -34.69 3.15
C SER A 680 -59.08 -33.27 3.16
N THR A 681 -60.30 -33.08 2.67
CA THR A 681 -61.09 -31.88 2.96
C THR A 681 -61.49 -31.93 4.43
N GLY A 682 -61.05 -30.95 5.22
CA GLY A 682 -61.58 -30.76 6.57
C GLY A 682 -63.10 -30.57 6.46
N GLY A 683 -63.87 -31.48 7.06
CA GLY A 683 -65.31 -31.35 7.18
C GLY A 683 -65.68 -30.09 7.98
N PRO A 684 -66.90 -29.55 7.79
CA PRO A 684 -67.31 -28.20 8.17
C PRO A 684 -67.20 -27.88 9.66
#